data_AF-A0A8D8XTJ0-F1
#
_entry.id   AF-A0A8D8XTJ0-F1
#
_cell.length_a   1.000
_cell.length_b   1.000
_cell.length_c   1.000
_cell.angle_alpha   90.00
_cell.angle_beta   90.00
_cell.angle_gamma   90.00
#
_symmetry.space_group_name_H-M   'P 1'
#
loop_
_entity.id
_entity.type
_entity.pdbx_description
1 polymer ?
#
loop_
_entity_poly.entity_id
_entity_poly.type
_entity_poly.pdbx_seq_one_letter_code
_entity_poly.pdbx_strand_id
1 'polypeptide(L)'
;MVRVVFAHHFDGQTIQTCDDAVALTVASKDKLLLALSHCMIEVRDLSDQKNSTYTFSTIDQASFIEHCITGNYIVTLESKVNRQGRETVYTRVYANWEHKVDDENPSGPAMRARIAGRVTPSSSQTGDGCLEMIELPVKFPSTSCIACCQETGNILIACNTSICLFQLVTKTHDISKVKFIDFELWPITLELSFIPSKIQMVEDIISVMNNRTIQVFRINKSVTKSSDLGSSSSRQKSKEQSTHDTNNSSKTPSCINLDELIKCATENNIEPPCLPAESLPFMVLLPSISSDVHNSTYRISPFKPAYAVNLPITIKEIPANEPWAERMSTMVEHLMQLEMIAQSEEVCTVVLRALYKSQNKMNCPSDESNHPRFHSSYYSHMVAINCLVSTHQEAFLYHFPVEHTSDGTKIGEGQCITTYSFTSSVINVVLEPFFLHALTHNNLETYTMRTTHYALSEDKKLQNLTENTVSLVGLRPFLNVVDLIYSPSYLIVIAASDSGTWTVYLLKLPSAAALYHDIVALASNHQFTALTLYAHLLAEAHSILETAVSLSTFPGPEHSHELDEELYAESCMLMGDYYISTSLAKEWDFAYNYYTKAKATPSIITERLKKLEFKAKEDEVELNTTPGFVHYLTLYLNDWSEHKEHELPHTAMSLLIDLAQNTGVSVQLSSLVLKSPQLSEYFPERTIHIIQKELQQDGELQVENVLALCLLLLQREKLEEATNIIQAVPKSSQFSDQMVQVLEHHANLLFDDGDKFLFSELSLLLMLESPCEISLVLSKLITEKKEVDLQHMVQVFLRLSNPGPHISLVLQLLLEQVLSIPEFQDVESIKILVRSYLSDIQRKSQECVIEGIQNVEKLFKTIRPSFLKELPSTLNLSSKSQLSLMKLECLLCSNWLNKQCKEELCQYISTILPDCISLQILCQPQNAVEILSNSHPQVIPIYAKDMFDNNEQWKCLVLYLKNKSDDGGDQAEIYSNALKEILSHLANCMTVEQLSDILPPGSSSTYQNYLLRCQQIGQADHLRSLIMATGHQLLTTLQL
;
A
#
# COMPACT_ATOMS: atom_id res chain seq x y z
N MET A 1 -4.84 -24.83 -20.80
CA MET A 1 -3.93 -25.90 -21.27
C MET A 1 -2.74 -25.87 -20.32
N VAL A 2 -2.42 -26.99 -19.66
CA VAL A 2 -1.31 -27.05 -18.68
C VAL A 2 0.00 -27.25 -19.46
N ARG A 3 1.08 -26.56 -19.08
CA ARG A 3 2.41 -26.78 -19.66
C ARG A 3 2.99 -28.07 -19.08
N VAL A 4 3.61 -28.91 -19.91
CA VAL A 4 4.17 -30.20 -19.46
C VAL A 4 5.69 -30.12 -19.53
N VAL A 5 6.37 -30.34 -18.40
CA VAL A 5 7.83 -30.26 -18.27
C VAL A 5 8.31 -31.39 -17.37
N PHE A 6 8.87 -32.46 -17.90
CA PHE A 6 9.34 -33.58 -17.07
C PHE A 6 10.63 -33.23 -16.33
N ALA A 7 10.51 -32.79 -15.08
CA ALA A 7 11.63 -32.33 -14.24
C ALA A 7 11.54 -32.79 -12.78
N HIS A 8 10.61 -33.69 -12.45
CA HIS A 8 10.45 -34.23 -11.10
C HIS A 8 10.73 -35.74 -11.05
N HIS A 9 11.68 -36.14 -10.20
CA HIS A 9 12.03 -37.53 -9.95
C HIS A 9 12.01 -37.84 -8.45
N PHE A 10 11.57 -39.04 -8.10
CA PHE A 10 11.66 -39.54 -6.72
C PHE A 10 13.06 -40.12 -6.48
N ASP A 11 13.64 -39.88 -5.30
CA ASP A 11 14.95 -40.40 -4.88
C ASP A 11 14.99 -41.93 -4.83
N GLY A 12 13.84 -42.55 -4.64
CA GLY A 12 13.72 -43.99 -4.55
C GLY A 12 12.28 -44.46 -4.50
N GLN A 13 12.09 -45.74 -4.76
CA GLN A 13 10.81 -46.42 -4.60
C GLN A 13 11.01 -47.74 -3.87
N THR A 14 10.19 -47.96 -2.85
CA THR A 14 10.09 -49.24 -2.15
C THR A 14 8.65 -49.74 -2.25
N ILE A 15 8.47 -51.05 -2.40
CA ILE A 15 7.14 -51.67 -2.51
C ILE A 15 6.98 -52.63 -1.33
N GLN A 16 5.85 -52.51 -0.63
CA GLN A 16 5.46 -53.39 0.46
C GLN A 16 4.05 -53.93 0.21
N THR A 17 3.70 -55.05 0.85
CA THR A 17 2.34 -55.60 0.84
C THR A 17 1.72 -55.51 2.23
N CYS A 18 0.40 -55.41 2.30
CA CYS A 18 -0.37 -55.46 3.54
C CYS A 18 -1.65 -56.25 3.32
N ASP A 19 -1.93 -57.18 4.22
CA ASP A 19 -3.15 -57.97 4.19
C ASP A 19 -4.15 -57.40 5.20
N ASP A 20 -5.45 -57.50 4.91
CA ASP A 20 -6.56 -57.20 5.83
C ASP A 20 -6.60 -55.78 6.45
N ALA A 21 -5.97 -54.79 5.81
CA ALA A 21 -6.05 -53.39 6.22
C ALA A 21 -7.42 -52.77 5.89
N VAL A 22 -7.90 -51.91 6.79
CA VAL A 22 -9.23 -51.28 6.74
C VAL A 22 -9.14 -49.77 6.73
N ALA A 23 -8.19 -49.21 7.48
CA ALA A 23 -7.90 -47.78 7.53
C ALA A 23 -6.41 -47.57 7.78
N LEU A 24 -5.92 -46.37 7.53
CA LEU A 24 -4.50 -46.07 7.60
C LEU A 24 -4.23 -44.58 7.80
N THR A 25 -3.04 -44.28 8.28
CA THR A 25 -2.54 -42.91 8.43
C THR A 25 -1.02 -42.93 8.55
N VAL A 26 -0.39 -41.76 8.50
CA VAL A 26 1.04 -41.61 8.79
C VAL A 26 1.20 -40.84 10.09
N ALA A 27 2.15 -41.28 10.90
CA ALA A 27 2.59 -40.58 12.09
C ALA A 27 4.00 -40.00 11.92
N SER A 28 4.38 -39.15 12.88
CA SER A 28 5.70 -38.52 12.94
C SER A 28 6.85 -39.54 12.87
N LYS A 29 8.01 -39.09 12.39
CA LYS A 29 9.21 -39.91 12.10
C LYS A 29 8.95 -40.98 11.02
N ASP A 30 8.14 -40.61 10.02
CA ASP A 30 7.80 -41.44 8.86
C ASP A 30 7.36 -42.85 9.26
N LYS A 31 6.33 -42.96 10.12
CA LYS A 31 5.73 -44.24 10.50
C LYS A 31 4.39 -44.42 9.81
N LEU A 32 4.18 -45.53 9.11
CA LEU A 32 2.89 -45.89 8.52
C LEU A 32 2.08 -46.73 9.52
N LEU A 33 0.86 -46.31 9.80
CA LEU A 33 -0.06 -47.00 10.69
C LEU A 33 -1.18 -47.63 9.87
N LEU A 34 -1.44 -48.90 10.12
CA LEU A 34 -2.40 -49.71 9.38
C LEU A 34 -3.38 -50.34 10.38
N ALA A 35 -4.63 -49.89 10.36
CA ALA A 35 -5.70 -50.53 11.12
C ALA A 35 -6.14 -51.81 10.39
N LEU A 36 -6.01 -52.94 11.07
CA LEU A 36 -6.33 -54.26 10.56
C LEU A 36 -7.73 -54.68 11.00
N SER A 37 -8.38 -55.54 10.22
CA SER A 37 -9.74 -56.01 10.48
C SER A 37 -9.93 -56.73 11.82
N HIS A 38 -8.85 -57.24 12.41
CA HIS A 38 -8.85 -57.99 13.67
C HIS A 38 -8.53 -57.11 14.91
N CYS A 39 -9.02 -55.87 14.96
CA CYS A 39 -8.87 -54.93 16.09
C CYS A 39 -7.41 -54.68 16.53
N MET A 40 -6.51 -54.49 15.56
CA MET A 40 -5.11 -54.15 15.82
C MET A 40 -4.67 -53.02 14.90
N ILE A 41 -3.71 -52.22 15.34
CA ILE A 41 -2.98 -51.28 14.50
C ILE A 41 -1.55 -51.78 14.37
N GLU A 42 -1.13 -52.03 13.14
CA GLU A 42 0.26 -52.31 12.78
C GLU A 42 0.98 -50.99 12.51
N VAL A 43 2.16 -50.81 13.11
CA VAL A 43 3.03 -49.66 12.92
C VAL A 43 4.26 -50.12 12.17
N ARG A 44 4.53 -49.50 11.02
CA ARG A 44 5.71 -49.74 10.19
C ARG A 44 6.59 -48.51 10.14
N ASP A 45 7.85 -48.65 10.51
CA ASP A 45 8.85 -47.60 10.31
C ASP A 45 9.26 -47.56 8.83
N LEU A 46 9.09 -46.41 8.17
CA LEU A 46 9.47 -46.26 6.76
C LEU A 46 10.97 -45.99 6.58
N SER A 47 11.68 -45.65 7.65
CA SER A 47 13.12 -45.35 7.63
C SER A 47 13.99 -46.62 7.75
N ASP A 48 13.53 -47.64 8.48
CA ASP A 48 14.24 -48.90 8.70
C ASP A 48 13.53 -50.09 8.03
N GLN A 49 13.97 -50.43 6.82
CA GLN A 49 13.37 -51.49 6.01
C GLN A 49 13.59 -52.91 6.58
N LYS A 50 14.43 -53.08 7.61
CA LYS A 50 14.97 -54.39 7.96
C LYS A 50 14.30 -55.14 9.10
N ASN A 51 13.58 -54.55 10.06
CA ASN A 51 12.77 -55.25 11.10
C ASN A 51 12.28 -54.31 12.24
N SER A 52 11.35 -53.38 12.01
CA SER A 52 10.78 -52.59 13.11
C SER A 52 9.27 -52.40 13.01
N THR A 53 8.56 -53.45 12.57
CA THR A 53 7.10 -53.48 12.70
C THR A 53 6.70 -53.92 14.11
N TYR A 54 5.72 -53.23 14.69
CA TYR A 54 5.09 -53.66 15.94
C TYR A 54 3.60 -53.39 15.88
N THR A 55 2.82 -54.04 16.74
CA THR A 55 1.37 -53.92 16.74
C THR A 55 0.85 -53.58 18.13
N PHE A 56 -0.25 -52.84 18.20
CA PHE A 56 -1.01 -52.67 19.44
C PHE A 56 -2.51 -52.87 19.19
N SER A 57 -3.26 -53.28 20.21
CA SER A 57 -4.68 -53.60 20.08
C SER A 57 -5.55 -52.35 20.10
N THR A 58 -6.67 -52.38 19.39
CA THR A 58 -7.81 -51.48 19.57
C THR A 58 -8.92 -52.21 20.34
N ILE A 59 -9.91 -51.49 20.86
CA ILE A 59 -11.02 -52.09 21.62
C ILE A 59 -12.03 -52.76 20.69
N ASP A 60 -12.45 -52.03 19.66
CA ASP A 60 -13.32 -52.53 18.59
C ASP A 60 -12.62 -52.25 17.23
N GLN A 61 -13.23 -52.65 16.11
CA GLN A 61 -12.64 -52.49 14.78
C GLN A 61 -12.59 -51.00 14.41
N ALA A 62 -11.40 -50.48 14.13
CA ALA A 62 -11.22 -49.09 13.70
C ALA A 62 -11.52 -48.94 12.20
N SER A 63 -12.56 -48.19 11.88
CA SER A 63 -12.96 -47.86 10.51
C SER A 63 -12.30 -46.58 9.98
N PHE A 64 -11.73 -45.78 10.88
CA PHE A 64 -10.99 -44.57 10.56
C PHE A 64 -9.90 -44.37 11.62
N ILE A 65 -8.71 -43.94 11.19
CA ILE A 65 -7.61 -43.56 12.07
C ILE A 65 -6.95 -42.29 11.56
N GLU A 66 -6.52 -41.42 12.48
CA GLU A 66 -5.73 -40.23 12.16
C GLU A 66 -4.74 -39.95 13.30
N HIS A 67 -3.50 -39.62 12.95
CA HIS A 67 -2.47 -39.24 13.92
C HIS A 67 -2.48 -37.72 14.13
N CYS A 68 -2.34 -37.31 15.39
CA CYS A 68 -2.07 -35.92 15.74
C CYS A 68 -0.61 -35.76 16.16
N ILE A 69 0.12 -34.90 15.45
CA ILE A 69 1.54 -34.64 15.73
C ILE A 69 1.74 -33.92 17.08
N THR A 70 1.02 -32.82 17.32
CA THR A 70 1.20 -31.99 18.54
C THR A 70 0.88 -32.75 19.83
N GLY A 71 -0.17 -33.58 19.83
CA GLY A 71 -0.55 -34.39 20.99
C GLY A 71 0.07 -35.78 21.03
N ASN A 72 0.78 -36.19 19.98
CA ASN A 72 1.29 -37.54 19.73
C ASN A 72 0.29 -38.67 20.09
N TYR A 73 -0.93 -38.56 19.58
CA TYR A 73 -1.98 -39.56 19.80
C TYR A 73 -2.61 -39.99 18.48
N ILE A 74 -3.32 -41.13 18.50
CA ILE A 74 -4.08 -41.63 17.36
C ILE A 74 -5.55 -41.57 17.72
N VAL A 75 -6.35 -40.82 16.95
CA VAL A 75 -7.80 -40.81 17.11
C VAL A 75 -8.42 -41.84 16.18
N THR A 76 -9.41 -42.59 16.67
CA THR A 76 -10.09 -43.65 15.93
C THR A 76 -11.60 -43.48 15.98
N LEU A 77 -12.25 -43.91 14.89
CA LEU A 77 -13.67 -44.28 14.91
C LEU A 77 -13.76 -45.79 14.93
N GLU A 78 -14.38 -46.33 15.98
CA GLU A 78 -14.51 -47.75 16.18
C GLU A 78 -15.97 -48.16 16.22
N SER A 79 -16.33 -49.16 15.43
CA SER A 79 -17.70 -49.67 15.38
C SER A 79 -17.87 -50.92 16.22
N LYS A 80 -18.92 -50.90 17.04
CA LYS A 80 -19.34 -52.02 17.87
C LYS A 80 -20.74 -52.45 17.47
N VAL A 81 -20.87 -53.70 17.06
CA VAL A 81 -22.17 -54.32 16.80
C VAL A 81 -22.69 -54.93 18.08
N ASN A 82 -23.77 -54.37 18.63
CA ASN A 82 -24.40 -54.93 19.83
C ASN A 82 -25.12 -56.24 19.51
N ARG A 83 -25.46 -57.03 20.55
CA ARG A 83 -26.16 -58.33 20.43
C ARG A 83 -27.48 -58.28 19.66
N GLN A 84 -28.06 -57.10 19.49
CA GLN A 84 -29.30 -56.85 18.72
C GLN A 84 -29.03 -56.49 17.24
N GLY A 85 -27.78 -56.56 16.78
CA GLY A 85 -27.38 -56.19 15.42
C GLY A 85 -27.30 -54.68 15.17
N ARG A 86 -27.46 -53.84 16.20
CA ARG A 86 -27.33 -52.39 16.08
C ARG A 86 -25.87 -51.98 16.25
N GLU A 87 -25.36 -51.27 15.25
CA GLU A 87 -24.01 -50.69 15.26
C GLU A 87 -24.00 -49.38 16.04
N THR A 88 -22.98 -49.21 16.88
CA THR A 88 -22.67 -47.99 17.63
C THR A 88 -21.23 -47.61 17.37
N VAL A 89 -20.99 -46.35 17.01
CA VAL A 89 -19.66 -45.82 16.70
C VAL A 89 -19.12 -45.06 17.92
N TYR A 90 -17.91 -45.39 18.35
CA TYR A 90 -17.20 -44.74 19.44
C TYR A 90 -16.01 -43.95 18.90
N THR A 91 -15.77 -42.78 19.48
CA THR A 91 -14.54 -42.01 19.23
C THR A 91 -13.57 -42.23 20.37
N ARG A 92 -12.40 -42.78 20.06
CA ARG A 92 -11.38 -43.14 21.04
C ARG A 92 -10.03 -42.56 20.64
N VAL A 93 -9.19 -42.30 21.63
CA VAL A 93 -7.84 -41.79 21.44
C VAL A 93 -6.84 -42.75 22.07
N TYR A 94 -5.83 -43.16 21.31
CA TYR A 94 -4.71 -43.96 21.78
C TYR A 94 -3.47 -43.09 21.96
N ALA A 95 -2.96 -43.04 23.19
CA ALA A 95 -1.75 -42.33 23.57
C ALA A 95 -0.68 -43.33 24.04
N ASN A 96 0.59 -42.91 24.03
CA ASN A 96 1.75 -43.76 24.35
C ASN A 96 1.82 -45.01 23.46
N TRP A 97 1.46 -44.87 22.19
CA TRP A 97 1.44 -45.96 21.21
C TRP A 97 2.82 -46.27 20.62
N GLU A 98 3.85 -45.46 20.90
CA GLU A 98 5.20 -45.59 20.33
C GLU A 98 6.10 -46.66 20.99
N HIS A 99 5.59 -47.39 21.99
CA HIS A 99 6.39 -48.37 22.72
C HIS A 99 6.77 -49.58 21.85
N LYS A 100 8.08 -49.78 21.68
CA LYS A 100 8.64 -51.00 21.08
C LYS A 100 8.42 -52.18 22.02
N VAL A 101 8.10 -53.33 21.44
CA VAL A 101 8.01 -54.60 22.16
C VAL A 101 9.43 -54.96 22.62
N ASP A 102 9.67 -54.96 23.93
CA ASP A 102 10.88 -55.57 24.50
C ASP A 102 10.77 -57.10 24.42
N ASP A 103 11.88 -57.80 24.16
CA ASP A 103 11.96 -59.27 24.01
C ASP A 103 11.35 -60.06 25.19
N GLU A 104 11.15 -59.42 26.34
CA GLU A 104 10.56 -60.01 27.55
C GLU A 104 9.01 -59.99 27.59
N ASN A 105 8.31 -59.17 26.77
CA ASN A 105 6.85 -59.05 26.77
C ASN A 105 6.25 -59.11 25.33
N PRO A 106 6.14 -60.31 24.74
CA PRO A 106 5.68 -60.49 23.35
C PRO A 106 4.18 -60.17 23.11
N SER A 107 3.41 -59.86 24.16
CA SER A 107 1.97 -59.53 24.05
C SER A 107 1.67 -58.06 23.77
N GLY A 108 2.69 -57.21 23.55
CA GLY A 108 2.53 -55.77 23.42
C GLY A 108 2.28 -55.05 24.75
N PRO A 109 2.30 -53.70 24.77
CA PRO A 109 2.04 -52.93 25.98
C PRO A 109 0.61 -53.18 26.47
N ALA A 110 0.43 -53.42 27.77
CA ALA A 110 -0.91 -53.54 28.36
C ALA A 110 -1.73 -52.29 28.04
N MET A 111 -3.02 -52.45 27.69
CA MET A 111 -3.91 -51.31 27.41
C MET A 111 -4.63 -50.87 28.69
N ARG A 112 -4.77 -49.56 28.84
CA ARG A 112 -5.52 -48.93 29.91
C ARG A 112 -6.63 -48.01 29.39
N ALA A 113 -7.87 -48.35 29.72
CA ALA A 113 -9.05 -47.57 29.33
C ALA A 113 -9.41 -46.49 30.36
N ARG A 114 -9.74 -45.28 29.90
CA ARG A 114 -10.36 -44.21 30.70
C ARG A 114 -11.30 -43.35 29.86
N ILE A 115 -12.11 -42.51 30.53
CA ILE A 115 -13.03 -41.57 29.87
C ILE A 115 -12.52 -40.15 30.07
N ALA A 116 -12.41 -39.39 28.98
CA ALA A 116 -11.89 -38.02 29.00
C ALA A 116 -12.65 -37.13 30.00
N GLY A 117 -11.92 -36.34 30.78
CA GLY A 117 -12.48 -35.40 31.77
C GLY A 117 -13.25 -36.03 32.95
N ARG A 118 -13.41 -37.36 33.01
CA ARG A 118 -14.15 -38.05 34.08
C ARG A 118 -13.28 -38.94 34.96
N VAL A 119 -12.18 -39.46 34.42
CA VAL A 119 -11.32 -40.43 35.12
C VAL A 119 -9.87 -39.94 35.10
N THR A 120 -9.36 -39.56 36.27
CA THR A 120 -7.95 -39.20 36.46
C THR A 120 -7.09 -40.47 36.57
N PRO A 121 -5.99 -40.62 35.82
CA PRO A 121 -5.09 -41.75 35.95
C PRO A 121 -4.34 -41.70 37.29
N SER A 122 -4.08 -42.85 37.94
CA SER A 122 -3.41 -42.87 39.25
C SER A 122 -1.88 -42.84 39.13
N SER A 123 -1.19 -42.49 40.23
CA SER A 123 0.27 -42.32 40.34
C SER A 123 1.10 -43.50 39.84
N SER A 124 0.67 -44.72 40.11
CA SER A 124 1.37 -45.96 39.73
C SER A 124 1.07 -46.38 38.29
N GLN A 125 0.27 -45.58 37.59
CA GLN A 125 -0.29 -45.89 36.28
C GLN A 125 -0.13 -44.72 35.29
N THR A 126 0.66 -43.71 35.66
CA THR A 126 1.07 -42.57 34.82
C THR A 126 2.57 -42.73 34.54
N GLY A 127 2.92 -43.18 33.33
CA GLY A 127 4.31 -43.39 32.91
C GLY A 127 4.42 -43.97 31.50
N ASP A 128 5.58 -43.76 30.89
CA ASP A 128 5.97 -44.13 29.51
C ASP A 128 6.13 -45.65 29.33
N GLY A 129 5.10 -46.46 29.61
CA GLY A 129 5.20 -47.92 29.40
C GLY A 129 3.90 -48.66 29.17
N CYS A 130 2.77 -47.95 29.08
CA CYS A 130 1.43 -48.54 28.95
C CYS A 130 0.64 -47.77 27.89
N LEU A 131 -0.02 -48.50 26.99
CA LEU A 131 -0.91 -47.91 25.98
C LEU A 131 -2.15 -47.36 26.68
N GLU A 132 -2.43 -46.07 26.52
CA GLU A 132 -3.65 -45.47 27.06
C GLU A 132 -4.72 -45.35 25.98
N MET A 133 -5.92 -45.86 26.27
CA MET A 133 -7.14 -45.61 25.49
C MET A 133 -8.02 -44.62 26.25
N ILE A 134 -8.34 -43.50 25.63
CA ILE A 134 -9.17 -42.43 26.16
C ILE A 134 -10.45 -42.36 25.32
N GLU A 135 -11.59 -42.74 25.89
CA GLU A 135 -12.89 -42.60 25.23
C GLU A 135 -13.39 -41.16 25.36
N LEU A 136 -13.76 -40.54 24.24
CA LEU A 136 -14.34 -39.20 24.23
C LEU A 136 -15.85 -39.29 24.49
N PRO A 137 -16.38 -38.61 25.53
CA PRO A 137 -17.79 -38.68 25.88
C PRO A 137 -18.64 -37.82 24.92
N VAL A 138 -18.87 -38.34 23.71
CA VAL A 138 -19.71 -37.69 22.70
C VAL A 138 -21.19 -37.84 23.09
N LYS A 139 -21.95 -36.74 23.10
CA LYS A 139 -23.39 -36.75 23.45
C LYS A 139 -24.27 -37.35 22.34
N PHE A 140 -23.71 -37.54 21.14
CA PHE A 140 -24.44 -37.94 19.94
C PHE A 140 -24.53 -39.46 19.78
N PRO A 141 -25.61 -39.96 19.16
CA PRO A 141 -25.81 -41.40 18.97
C PRO A 141 -24.97 -42.02 17.84
N SER A 142 -24.46 -41.23 16.89
CA SER A 142 -23.66 -41.72 15.76
C SER A 142 -22.72 -40.64 15.20
N THR A 143 -21.42 -40.82 15.34
CA THR A 143 -20.40 -39.93 14.74
C THR A 143 -20.31 -40.18 13.22
N SER A 144 -20.35 -39.13 12.40
CA SER A 144 -20.25 -39.21 10.94
C SER A 144 -18.83 -39.04 10.42
N CYS A 145 -18.06 -38.10 10.98
CA CYS A 145 -16.66 -37.88 10.64
C CYS A 145 -15.93 -37.15 11.78
N ILE A 146 -14.61 -37.28 11.81
CA ILE A 146 -13.74 -36.65 12.80
C ILE A 146 -12.52 -36.04 12.10
N ALA A 147 -11.85 -35.10 12.76
CA ALA A 147 -10.54 -34.60 12.37
C ALA A 147 -9.76 -34.17 13.61
N CYS A 148 -8.44 -34.26 13.56
CA CYS A 148 -7.57 -33.63 14.55
C CYS A 148 -6.78 -32.46 13.97
N CYS A 149 -6.71 -31.37 14.72
CA CYS A 149 -5.90 -30.21 14.36
C CYS A 149 -4.44 -30.52 14.65
N GLN A 150 -3.59 -30.46 13.62
CA GLN A 150 -2.19 -30.83 13.75
C GLN A 150 -1.42 -29.82 14.60
N GLU A 151 -1.81 -28.55 14.58
CA GLU A 151 -1.16 -27.42 15.26
C GLU A 151 -1.49 -27.30 16.74
N THR A 152 -2.72 -27.63 17.13
CA THR A 152 -3.21 -27.45 18.51
C THR A 152 -3.47 -28.77 19.24
N GLY A 153 -3.61 -29.87 18.50
CA GLY A 153 -4.03 -31.17 19.01
C GLY A 153 -5.50 -31.26 19.42
N ASN A 154 -6.31 -30.27 19.06
CA ASN A 154 -7.75 -30.33 19.29
C ASN A 154 -8.42 -31.34 18.35
N ILE A 155 -9.56 -31.89 18.77
CA ILE A 155 -10.34 -32.87 17.99
C ILE A 155 -11.70 -32.27 17.65
N LEU A 156 -12.07 -32.31 16.37
CA LEU A 156 -13.43 -32.03 15.91
C LEU A 156 -14.18 -33.34 15.66
N ILE A 157 -15.43 -33.36 16.09
CA ILE A 157 -16.33 -34.49 15.90
C ILE A 157 -17.64 -33.97 15.31
N ALA A 158 -17.98 -34.47 14.13
CA ALA A 158 -19.25 -34.20 13.48
C ALA A 158 -20.21 -35.39 13.67
N CYS A 159 -21.47 -35.07 13.93
CA CYS A 159 -22.59 -36.00 13.92
C CYS A 159 -23.75 -35.34 13.17
N ASN A 160 -24.11 -35.91 12.03
CA ASN A 160 -25.13 -35.32 11.15
C ASN A 160 -24.77 -33.86 10.83
N THR A 161 -25.60 -32.90 11.22
CA THR A 161 -25.37 -31.46 11.03
C THR A 161 -24.64 -30.79 12.19
N SER A 162 -24.41 -31.49 13.30
CA SER A 162 -23.81 -30.91 14.51
C SER A 162 -22.31 -31.18 14.58
N ILE A 163 -21.53 -30.18 15.00
CA ILE A 163 -20.10 -30.29 15.28
C ILE A 163 -19.83 -29.91 16.74
N CYS A 164 -19.03 -30.74 17.41
CA CYS A 164 -18.47 -30.44 18.72
C CYS A 164 -16.95 -30.51 18.69
N LEU A 165 -16.30 -29.78 19.60
CA LEU A 165 -14.85 -29.69 19.69
C LEU A 165 -14.37 -30.19 21.05
N PHE A 166 -13.32 -30.98 21.06
CA PHE A 166 -12.60 -31.41 22.24
C PHE A 166 -11.22 -30.72 22.24
N GLN A 167 -10.95 -29.97 23.31
CA GLN A 167 -9.68 -29.30 23.49
C GLN A 167 -8.67 -30.27 24.11
N LEU A 168 -7.48 -30.36 23.52
CA LEU A 168 -6.36 -31.05 24.16
C LEU A 168 -5.86 -30.24 25.36
N VAL A 169 -5.77 -30.88 26.52
CA VAL A 169 -5.27 -30.27 27.74
C VAL A 169 -4.22 -31.17 28.39
N THR A 170 -3.17 -30.55 28.93
CA THR A 170 -2.20 -31.26 29.76
C THR A 170 -2.58 -31.06 31.22
N LYS A 171 -2.99 -32.15 31.88
CA LYS A 171 -3.34 -32.15 33.31
C LYS A 171 -2.18 -32.68 34.12
N THR A 172 -2.08 -32.21 35.36
CA THR A 172 -1.09 -32.71 36.32
C THR A 172 -1.81 -33.49 37.40
N HIS A 173 -1.36 -34.71 37.67
CA HIS A 173 -1.91 -35.50 38.76
C HIS A 173 -1.54 -34.87 40.11
N ASP A 174 -2.53 -34.67 41.00
CA ASP A 174 -2.37 -33.87 42.21
C ASP A 174 -1.29 -34.39 43.16
N ILE A 175 -1.16 -35.71 43.28
CA ILE A 175 -0.26 -36.37 44.23
C ILE A 175 1.11 -36.64 43.58
N SER A 176 1.13 -37.29 42.42
CA SER A 176 2.38 -37.73 41.77
C SER A 176 3.08 -36.62 41.00
N LYS A 177 2.39 -35.51 40.71
CA LYS A 177 2.86 -34.40 39.86
C LYS A 177 3.22 -34.82 38.44
N VAL A 178 2.85 -36.03 38.01
CA VAL A 178 3.03 -36.49 36.63
C VAL A 178 2.02 -35.80 35.74
N LYS A 179 2.49 -35.28 34.60
CA LYS A 179 1.65 -34.69 33.55
C LYS A 179 1.08 -35.79 32.65
N PHE A 180 -0.16 -35.63 32.22
CA PHE A 180 -0.81 -36.52 31.25
C PHE A 180 -1.74 -35.71 30.34
N ILE A 181 -1.98 -36.20 29.13
CA ILE A 181 -2.92 -35.57 28.20
C ILE A 181 -4.37 -35.94 28.53
N ASP A 182 -5.31 -35.04 28.38
CA ASP A 182 -6.74 -35.28 28.52
C ASP A 182 -7.50 -34.40 27.53
N PHE A 183 -8.80 -34.62 27.38
CA PHE A 183 -9.63 -33.86 26.46
C PHE A 183 -10.82 -33.24 27.17
N GLU A 184 -11.03 -31.94 26.95
CA GLU A 184 -12.16 -31.20 27.51
C GLU A 184 -13.15 -30.83 26.41
N LEU A 185 -14.41 -31.21 26.61
CA LEU A 185 -15.48 -30.84 25.68
C LEU A 185 -15.69 -29.33 25.73
N TRP A 186 -15.54 -28.68 24.58
CA TRP A 186 -15.88 -27.29 24.43
C TRP A 186 -17.40 -27.11 24.56
N PRO A 187 -17.89 -26.15 25.38
CA PRO A 187 -19.30 -26.09 25.78
C PRO A 187 -20.25 -25.58 24.68
N ILE A 188 -19.78 -25.49 23.43
CA ILE A 188 -20.52 -24.99 22.28
C ILE A 188 -20.63 -26.13 21.26
N THR A 189 -21.84 -26.30 20.74
CA THR A 189 -22.12 -27.14 19.57
C THR A 189 -22.52 -26.26 18.41
N LEU A 190 -21.83 -26.41 17.27
CA LEU A 190 -22.14 -25.71 16.02
C LEU A 190 -23.09 -26.57 15.20
N GLU A 191 -24.08 -25.95 14.57
CA GLU A 191 -25.02 -26.59 13.67
C GLU A 191 -24.84 -26.06 12.26
N LEU A 192 -24.48 -26.95 11.35
CA LEU A 192 -24.30 -26.70 9.93
C LEU A 192 -25.61 -26.79 9.15
N SER A 193 -25.61 -26.19 7.96
CA SER A 193 -26.73 -26.27 7.01
C SER A 193 -26.79 -27.61 6.24
N PHE A 194 -25.77 -28.46 6.37
CA PHE A 194 -25.68 -29.75 5.69
C PHE A 194 -24.90 -30.77 6.52
N ILE A 195 -25.00 -32.06 6.16
CA ILE A 195 -24.25 -33.15 6.79
C ILE A 195 -22.87 -33.24 6.12
N PRO A 196 -21.76 -32.98 6.83
CA PRO A 196 -20.43 -33.05 6.25
C PRO A 196 -19.99 -34.50 6.09
N SER A 197 -19.42 -34.84 4.94
CA SER A 197 -18.72 -36.12 4.72
C SER A 197 -17.25 -36.04 5.17
N LYS A 198 -16.64 -34.85 5.12
CA LYS A 198 -15.26 -34.61 5.56
C LYS A 198 -15.16 -33.27 6.28
N ILE A 199 -14.33 -33.23 7.31
CA ILE A 199 -14.01 -32.03 8.09
C ILE A 199 -12.48 -31.93 8.23
N GLN A 200 -11.95 -30.71 8.33
CA GLN A 200 -10.54 -30.46 8.61
C GLN A 200 -10.42 -29.18 9.44
N MET A 201 -9.39 -29.11 10.29
CA MET A 201 -9.10 -27.97 11.15
C MET A 201 -7.63 -27.61 11.10
N VAL A 202 -7.35 -26.32 10.96
CA VAL A 202 -6.02 -25.73 11.04
C VAL A 202 -6.15 -24.49 11.91
N GLU A 203 -5.44 -24.46 13.04
CA GLU A 203 -5.56 -23.37 14.04
C GLU A 203 -7.02 -23.11 14.45
N ASP A 204 -7.56 -21.91 14.20
CA ASP A 204 -8.94 -21.50 14.49
C ASP A 204 -9.87 -21.59 13.27
N ILE A 205 -9.43 -22.25 12.19
CA ILE A 205 -10.11 -22.32 10.90
C ILE A 205 -10.56 -23.75 10.64
N ILE A 206 -11.80 -23.87 10.17
CA ILE A 206 -12.44 -25.15 9.91
C ILE A 206 -12.94 -25.15 8.47
N SER A 207 -12.65 -26.24 7.76
CA SER A 207 -13.29 -26.55 6.48
C SER A 207 -14.19 -27.77 6.63
N VAL A 208 -15.42 -27.67 6.12
CA VAL A 208 -16.39 -28.75 6.08
C VAL A 208 -16.90 -28.92 4.66
N MET A 209 -17.08 -30.16 4.21
CA MET A 209 -17.57 -30.46 2.86
C MET A 209 -18.52 -31.64 2.82
N ASN A 210 -19.38 -31.65 1.80
CA ASN A 210 -19.97 -32.86 1.24
C ASN A 210 -19.73 -32.85 -0.28
N ASN A 211 -20.35 -33.76 -1.02
CA ASN A 211 -20.15 -33.90 -2.46
C ASN A 211 -20.62 -32.68 -3.28
N ARG A 212 -21.33 -31.70 -2.69
CA ARG A 212 -21.90 -30.54 -3.39
C ARG A 212 -21.58 -29.18 -2.76
N THR A 213 -21.37 -29.12 -1.46
CA THR A 213 -21.19 -27.88 -0.69
C THR A 213 -19.90 -27.91 0.09
N ILE A 214 -19.21 -26.77 0.12
CA ILE A 214 -18.00 -26.54 0.90
C ILE A 214 -18.18 -25.28 1.69
N GLN A 215 -17.74 -25.31 2.94
CA GLN A 215 -17.77 -24.16 3.81
C GLN A 215 -16.47 -24.07 4.60
N VAL A 216 -15.81 -22.92 4.53
CA VAL A 216 -14.63 -22.58 5.32
C VAL A 216 -14.98 -21.40 6.22
N PHE A 217 -14.71 -21.53 7.51
CA PHE A 217 -15.03 -20.51 8.50
C PHE A 217 -14.03 -20.53 9.65
N ARG A 218 -13.93 -19.39 10.34
CA ARG A 218 -13.07 -19.17 11.49
C ARG A 218 -13.90 -19.07 12.76
N ILE A 219 -13.36 -19.58 13.87
CA ILE A 219 -13.93 -19.42 15.22
C ILE A 219 -13.19 -18.28 15.95
N ASN A 220 -13.84 -17.13 16.06
CA ASN A 220 -13.29 -15.93 16.70
C ASN A 220 -13.40 -15.97 18.24
N LYS A 221 -12.33 -15.52 18.92
CA LYS A 221 -12.28 -15.33 20.38
C LYS A 221 -12.80 -13.93 20.73
N SER A 222 -14.10 -13.74 20.87
CA SER A 222 -14.63 -12.45 21.35
C SER A 222 -14.50 -12.29 22.88
N VAL A 223 -13.29 -12.22 23.45
CA VAL A 223 -13.08 -11.65 24.81
C VAL A 223 -11.65 -11.08 24.96
N THR A 224 -11.51 -9.76 24.85
CA THR A 224 -10.47 -8.97 25.53
C THR A 224 -10.76 -8.97 27.03
N LYS A 225 -9.80 -9.35 27.89
CA LYS A 225 -9.97 -9.30 29.35
C LYS A 225 -10.17 -7.84 29.79
N SER A 226 -11.11 -7.61 30.70
CA SER A 226 -11.34 -6.32 31.36
C SER A 226 -10.30 -5.98 32.43
N SER A 227 -9.04 -6.42 32.27
CA SER A 227 -7.94 -6.12 33.18
C SER A 227 -7.04 -4.97 32.72
N ASP A 228 -7.22 -4.48 31.49
CA ASP A 228 -6.37 -3.42 30.91
C ASP A 228 -6.95 -2.01 31.07
N LEU A 229 -8.10 -1.87 31.76
CA LEU A 229 -8.68 -0.57 32.10
C LEU A 229 -8.34 -0.18 33.54
N GLY A 230 -7.07 0.15 33.75
CA GLY A 230 -6.55 0.56 35.05
C GLY A 230 -5.67 1.79 34.98
N SER A 231 -6.17 2.94 34.48
CA SER A 231 -5.86 4.28 35.01
C SER A 231 -6.29 5.41 34.06
N SER A 232 -7.50 5.94 34.24
CA SER A 232 -7.73 7.39 34.17
C SER A 232 -9.17 7.67 34.56
N SER A 233 -9.35 8.02 35.81
CA SER A 233 -10.58 8.61 36.32
C SER A 233 -10.84 9.96 35.63
N SER A 234 -11.99 10.10 34.98
CA SER A 234 -12.67 11.39 34.94
C SER A 234 -14.19 11.20 34.94
N ARG A 235 -14.78 11.72 36.02
CA ARG A 235 -16.22 11.87 36.24
C ARG A 235 -16.87 12.60 35.07
N GLN A 236 -18.01 12.13 34.61
CA GLN A 236 -19.10 13.05 34.25
C GLN A 236 -20.48 12.38 34.43
N LYS A 237 -21.44 13.25 34.73
CA LYS A 237 -22.68 13.02 35.47
C LYS A 237 -23.81 12.51 34.57
N SER A 238 -24.68 11.72 35.20
CA SER A 238 -26.06 11.47 34.80
C SER A 238 -26.84 12.73 34.46
N LYS A 239 -27.63 12.70 33.37
CA LYS A 239 -28.90 13.43 33.29
C LYS A 239 -29.92 12.67 32.46
N GLU A 240 -31.13 12.69 33.00
CA GLU A 240 -32.32 11.95 32.64
C GLU A 240 -32.95 12.36 31.32
N GLN A 241 -33.81 11.46 30.85
CA GLN A 241 -34.73 11.55 29.73
C GLN A 241 -35.57 12.83 29.72
N SER A 242 -35.80 13.39 28.53
CA SER A 242 -37.09 13.98 28.19
C SER A 242 -37.50 13.59 26.76
N THR A 243 -38.70 13.04 26.69
CA THR A 243 -39.46 12.70 25.49
C THR A 243 -39.96 13.97 24.79
N HIS A 244 -39.81 14.06 23.46
CA HIS A 244 -40.84 14.64 22.60
C HIS A 244 -40.72 14.12 21.16
N ASP A 245 -41.86 13.64 20.67
CA ASP A 245 -42.11 13.15 19.31
C ASP A 245 -41.75 14.17 18.23
N THR A 246 -41.16 13.69 17.13
CA THR A 246 -41.54 14.12 15.77
C THR A 246 -41.22 13.01 14.78
N ASN A 247 -42.25 12.59 14.04
CA ASN A 247 -42.14 11.76 12.85
C ASN A 247 -41.17 12.42 11.85
N ASN A 248 -40.11 11.70 11.45
CA ASN A 248 -39.60 11.80 10.09
C ASN A 248 -38.74 10.58 9.72
N SER A 249 -39.03 10.08 8.53
CA SER A 249 -38.44 8.93 7.84
C SER A 249 -36.92 8.99 7.66
N SER A 250 -36.23 7.87 7.89
CA SER A 250 -35.00 7.54 7.16
C SER A 250 -35.23 6.25 6.38
N LYS A 251 -35.47 6.41 5.06
CA LYS A 251 -35.50 5.30 4.12
C LYS A 251 -34.13 4.63 4.10
N THR A 252 -34.13 3.32 4.31
CA THR A 252 -33.04 2.40 3.93
C THR A 252 -32.66 2.65 2.45
N PRO A 253 -31.38 2.68 2.07
CA PRO A 253 -31.01 2.77 0.67
C PRO A 253 -31.47 1.48 -0.03
N SER A 254 -32.34 1.63 -1.02
CA SER A 254 -32.85 0.53 -1.83
C SER A 254 -31.72 -0.05 -2.68
N CYS A 255 -31.51 -1.36 -2.57
CA CYS A 255 -30.70 -2.16 -3.48
C CYS A 255 -31.11 -1.88 -4.94
N ILE A 256 -30.13 -1.65 -5.82
CA ILE A 256 -30.36 -1.45 -7.25
C ILE A 256 -30.57 -2.81 -7.90
N ASN A 257 -31.70 -3.00 -8.56
CA ASN A 257 -32.02 -4.23 -9.27
C ASN A 257 -31.27 -4.27 -10.61
N LEU A 258 -30.23 -5.10 -10.69
CA LEU A 258 -29.38 -5.25 -11.87
C LEU A 258 -30.18 -5.70 -13.10
N ASP A 259 -31.23 -6.50 -12.91
CA ASP A 259 -32.08 -6.98 -14.00
C ASP A 259 -32.88 -5.85 -14.64
N GLU A 260 -33.31 -4.84 -13.86
CA GLU A 260 -34.00 -3.65 -14.40
C GLU A 260 -33.04 -2.76 -15.19
N LEU A 261 -31.79 -2.64 -14.74
CA LEU A 261 -30.78 -1.80 -15.38
C LEU A 261 -30.30 -2.40 -16.71
N ILE A 262 -30.16 -3.73 -16.77
CA ILE A 262 -29.90 -4.48 -18.01
C ILE A 262 -31.07 -4.34 -18.98
N LYS A 263 -32.32 -4.41 -18.47
CA LYS A 263 -33.52 -4.25 -19.30
C LYS A 263 -33.64 -2.86 -19.92
N CYS A 264 -33.33 -1.81 -19.15
CA CYS A 264 -33.26 -0.42 -19.65
C CYS A 264 -32.14 -0.22 -20.69
N ALA A 265 -31.02 -0.95 -20.58
CA ALA A 265 -29.95 -0.87 -21.58
C ALA A 265 -30.30 -1.61 -22.89
N THR A 266 -31.16 -2.63 -22.84
CA THR A 266 -31.60 -3.39 -24.03
C THR A 266 -32.80 -2.77 -24.75
N GLU A 267 -33.61 -1.98 -24.07
CA GLU A 267 -34.75 -1.27 -24.64
C GLU A 267 -34.39 0.22 -24.75
N ASN A 268 -34.08 0.70 -25.96
CA ASN A 268 -33.57 2.05 -26.28
C ASN A 268 -34.49 3.25 -25.89
N ASN A 269 -35.38 3.17 -24.90
CA ASN A 269 -36.36 4.20 -24.58
C ASN A 269 -36.70 4.37 -23.07
N ILE A 270 -35.78 4.09 -22.15
CA ILE A 270 -35.99 4.42 -20.72
C ILE A 270 -34.74 5.11 -20.15
N GLU A 271 -34.90 6.35 -19.65
CA GLU A 271 -33.86 7.06 -18.91
C GLU A 271 -33.48 6.28 -17.64
N PRO A 272 -32.18 6.13 -17.32
CA PRO A 272 -31.75 5.41 -16.12
C PRO A 272 -32.09 6.21 -14.85
N PRO A 273 -32.38 5.54 -13.72
CA PRO A 273 -32.66 6.22 -12.46
C PRO A 273 -31.43 7.00 -11.98
N CYS A 274 -31.60 8.31 -11.73
CA CYS A 274 -30.55 9.22 -11.27
C CYS A 274 -29.93 8.75 -9.94
N LEU A 275 -28.63 8.44 -9.95
CA LEU A 275 -27.85 8.16 -8.74
C LEU A 275 -27.38 9.48 -8.09
N PRO A 276 -27.35 9.59 -6.74
CA PRO A 276 -26.83 10.77 -6.05
C PRO A 276 -25.31 10.94 -6.26
N ALA A 277 -24.88 12.17 -6.55
CA ALA A 277 -23.50 12.54 -6.91
C ALA A 277 -22.43 12.24 -5.83
N GLU A 278 -22.81 11.93 -4.59
CA GLU A 278 -21.90 11.70 -3.46
C GLU A 278 -21.44 10.23 -3.32
N SER A 279 -21.82 9.34 -4.24
CA SER A 279 -21.56 7.89 -4.15
C SER A 279 -20.49 7.39 -5.14
N LEU A 280 -19.45 8.20 -5.39
CA LEU A 280 -18.30 7.81 -6.21
C LEU A 280 -16.98 7.88 -5.41
N PRO A 281 -16.04 6.96 -5.66
CA PRO A 281 -16.06 5.95 -6.73
C PRO A 281 -16.57 4.59 -6.24
N PHE A 282 -17.53 3.99 -6.95
CA PHE A 282 -17.77 2.54 -6.89
C PHE A 282 -16.87 1.84 -7.91
N MET A 283 -16.21 0.75 -7.52
CA MET A 283 -15.59 -0.17 -8.48
C MET A 283 -16.65 -1.14 -8.98
N VAL A 284 -16.98 -1.08 -10.27
CA VAL A 284 -17.69 -2.17 -10.95
C VAL A 284 -16.64 -3.17 -11.41
N LEU A 285 -16.60 -4.34 -10.78
CA LEU A 285 -15.91 -5.51 -11.34
C LEU A 285 -16.73 -6.02 -12.53
N LEU A 286 -16.57 -5.36 -13.69
CA LEU A 286 -16.88 -5.99 -14.96
C LEU A 286 -15.87 -7.13 -15.14
N PRO A 287 -16.28 -8.36 -15.51
CA PRO A 287 -15.34 -9.39 -15.96
C PRO A 287 -14.51 -8.74 -17.06
N SER A 288 -13.26 -8.44 -16.73
CA SER A 288 -12.45 -7.57 -17.56
C SER A 288 -12.31 -8.24 -18.92
N ILE A 289 -12.76 -7.57 -19.97
CA ILE A 289 -12.15 -7.72 -21.29
C ILE A 289 -10.76 -7.12 -21.12
N SER A 290 -9.82 -7.91 -20.60
CA SER A 290 -8.43 -7.69 -20.93
C SER A 290 -8.33 -7.95 -22.43
N SER A 291 -8.21 -6.86 -23.17
CA SER A 291 -7.68 -6.86 -24.52
C SER A 291 -6.25 -7.39 -24.45
N ASP A 292 -6.09 -8.71 -24.38
CA ASP A 292 -4.95 -9.40 -24.97
C ASP A 292 -5.36 -10.82 -25.35
N VAL A 293 -5.00 -11.12 -26.58
CA VAL A 293 -5.69 -12.02 -27.48
C VAL A 293 -4.82 -13.25 -27.68
N HIS A 294 -5.26 -14.37 -27.10
CA HIS A 294 -5.34 -15.72 -27.67
C HIS A 294 -5.10 -16.82 -26.61
N ASN A 295 -6.12 -17.69 -26.46
CA ASN A 295 -6.13 -18.98 -25.76
C ASN A 295 -6.41 -19.03 -24.25
N SER A 296 -7.55 -18.49 -23.83
CA SER A 296 -8.36 -19.17 -22.81
C SER A 296 -9.85 -18.92 -23.06
N THR A 297 -10.55 -19.95 -23.54
CA THR A 297 -12.01 -20.04 -23.45
C THR A 297 -12.46 -19.63 -22.05
N TYR A 298 -13.37 -18.65 -21.92
CA TYR A 298 -14.07 -18.31 -20.68
C TYR A 298 -14.66 -19.58 -20.04
N ARG A 299 -13.92 -20.23 -19.15
CA ARG A 299 -14.43 -21.37 -18.37
C ARG A 299 -15.24 -20.80 -17.22
N ILE A 300 -16.53 -21.07 -17.24
CA ILE A 300 -17.47 -20.72 -16.18
C ILE A 300 -17.09 -21.56 -14.95
N SER A 301 -16.90 -20.93 -13.79
CA SER A 301 -16.66 -21.62 -12.51
C SER A 301 -17.71 -22.72 -12.28
N PRO A 302 -17.34 -23.92 -11.79
CA PRO A 302 -18.30 -24.97 -11.48
C PRO A 302 -19.18 -24.65 -10.26
N PHE A 303 -18.85 -23.57 -9.52
CA PHE A 303 -19.55 -23.14 -8.32
C PHE A 303 -20.53 -22.00 -8.60
N LYS A 304 -21.65 -21.99 -7.87
CA LYS A 304 -22.62 -20.90 -7.89
C LYS A 304 -21.93 -19.57 -7.52
N PRO A 305 -22.40 -18.43 -8.05
CA PRO A 305 -21.91 -17.13 -7.63
C PRO A 305 -22.07 -16.93 -6.12
N ALA A 306 -21.10 -16.26 -5.48
CA ALA A 306 -21.04 -16.12 -4.02
C ALA A 306 -22.34 -15.56 -3.40
N TYR A 307 -23.03 -14.62 -4.07
CA TYR A 307 -24.29 -14.04 -3.59
C TYR A 307 -25.48 -15.03 -3.59
N ALA A 308 -25.38 -16.13 -4.33
CA ALA A 308 -26.43 -17.13 -4.45
C ALA A 308 -26.27 -18.29 -3.44
N VAL A 309 -25.18 -18.31 -2.69
CA VAL A 309 -24.88 -19.34 -1.68
C VAL A 309 -25.07 -18.72 -0.30
N ASN A 310 -25.90 -19.36 0.52
CA ASN A 310 -26.10 -18.97 1.91
C ASN A 310 -26.15 -20.22 2.79
N LEU A 311 -25.02 -20.50 3.44
CA LEU A 311 -24.85 -21.65 4.33
C LEU A 311 -24.66 -21.15 5.78
N PRO A 312 -25.72 -20.76 6.52
CA PRO A 312 -25.56 -20.28 7.89
C PRO A 312 -25.05 -21.38 8.84
N ILE A 313 -24.32 -20.97 9.87
CA ILE A 313 -23.95 -21.80 11.03
C ILE A 313 -24.64 -21.23 12.27
N THR A 314 -25.33 -22.09 13.02
CA THR A 314 -26.02 -21.68 14.26
C THR A 314 -25.39 -22.34 15.49
N ILE A 315 -25.42 -21.64 16.63
CA ILE A 315 -24.88 -22.14 17.90
C ILE A 315 -26.04 -22.68 18.75
N LYS A 316 -26.03 -23.97 19.10
CA LYS A 316 -27.17 -24.65 19.76
C LYS A 316 -27.15 -24.61 21.30
N GLU A 317 -25.99 -24.75 21.93
CA GLU A 317 -25.84 -24.78 23.40
C GLU A 317 -24.96 -23.61 23.86
N ILE A 318 -25.44 -22.83 24.83
CA ILE A 318 -24.72 -21.75 25.51
C ILE A 318 -24.77 -22.03 27.02
N PRO A 319 -23.65 -22.06 27.75
CA PRO A 319 -23.68 -22.17 29.20
C PRO A 319 -24.34 -20.92 29.81
N ALA A 320 -25.44 -21.11 30.53
CA ALA A 320 -26.28 -20.04 31.09
C ALA A 320 -25.63 -19.18 32.19
N ASN A 321 -24.41 -19.51 32.63
CA ASN A 321 -23.75 -18.90 33.80
C ASN A 321 -22.44 -18.17 33.48
N GLU A 322 -22.11 -17.95 32.21
CA GLU A 322 -20.82 -17.40 31.80
C GLU A 322 -20.95 -15.96 31.23
N PRO A 323 -20.18 -14.96 31.71
CA PRO A 323 -20.33 -13.55 31.31
C PRO A 323 -20.00 -13.26 29.83
N TRP A 324 -19.45 -14.22 29.10
CA TRP A 324 -19.19 -14.13 27.65
C TRP A 324 -20.33 -14.68 26.78
N ALA A 325 -21.41 -15.19 27.39
CA ALA A 325 -22.58 -15.77 26.70
C ALA A 325 -23.38 -14.75 25.86
N GLU A 326 -23.44 -13.48 26.27
CA GLU A 326 -24.27 -12.44 25.61
C GLU A 326 -23.73 -11.94 24.25
N ARG A 327 -22.50 -12.31 23.84
CA ARG A 327 -21.87 -11.79 22.59
C ARG A 327 -21.55 -12.84 21.52
N MET A 328 -22.11 -14.04 21.64
CA MET A 328 -21.77 -15.21 20.81
C MET A 328 -22.19 -15.17 19.32
N SER A 329 -23.03 -14.24 18.88
CA SER A 329 -23.47 -14.16 17.46
C SER A 329 -22.34 -13.77 16.48
N THR A 330 -21.21 -13.27 16.98
CA THR A 330 -20.04 -12.84 16.19
C THR A 330 -18.88 -13.86 16.23
N MET A 331 -19.13 -15.05 16.78
CA MET A 331 -18.10 -16.06 17.01
C MET A 331 -17.66 -16.81 15.75
N VAL A 332 -18.51 -16.87 14.72
CA VAL A 332 -18.20 -17.56 13.47
C VAL A 332 -18.06 -16.53 12.36
N GLU A 333 -16.88 -16.49 11.75
CA GLU A 333 -16.58 -15.66 10.60
C GLU A 333 -16.48 -16.55 9.36
N HIS A 334 -17.36 -16.33 8.37
CA HIS A 334 -17.34 -17.11 7.14
C HIS A 334 -16.22 -16.60 6.22
N LEU A 335 -15.30 -17.50 5.85
CA LEU A 335 -14.20 -17.18 4.93
C LEU A 335 -14.55 -17.57 3.49
N MET A 336 -15.23 -18.70 3.30
CA MET A 336 -15.60 -19.21 1.98
C MET A 336 -16.87 -20.06 2.04
N GLN A 337 -17.77 -19.89 1.07
CA GLN A 337 -18.93 -20.75 0.87
C GLN A 337 -19.04 -21.08 -0.62
N LEU A 338 -18.99 -22.36 -0.97
CA LEU A 338 -19.10 -22.84 -2.35
C LEU A 338 -20.20 -23.90 -2.45
N GLU A 339 -20.96 -23.84 -3.53
CA GLU A 339 -21.95 -24.86 -3.89
C GLU A 339 -21.88 -25.14 -5.39
N MET A 340 -21.84 -26.42 -5.77
CA MET A 340 -21.78 -26.87 -7.16
C MET A 340 -23.03 -26.46 -7.98
N ILE A 341 -22.83 -25.95 -9.19
CA ILE A 341 -23.92 -25.66 -10.16
C ILE A 341 -24.44 -26.96 -10.79
N ALA A 342 -23.53 -27.78 -11.31
CA ALA A 342 -23.85 -28.94 -12.11
C ALA A 342 -24.19 -30.16 -11.24
N GLN A 343 -25.14 -30.99 -11.69
CA GLN A 343 -25.45 -32.26 -11.04
C GLN A 343 -24.45 -33.37 -11.36
N SER A 344 -23.69 -33.24 -12.46
CA SER A 344 -22.77 -34.25 -12.97
C SER A 344 -21.37 -34.20 -12.37
N GLU A 345 -21.02 -33.14 -11.65
CA GLU A 345 -19.74 -33.03 -10.95
C GLU A 345 -19.96 -32.97 -9.44
N GLU A 346 -19.02 -33.55 -8.71
CA GLU A 346 -19.00 -33.62 -7.26
C GLU A 346 -17.65 -33.14 -6.73
N VAL A 347 -17.66 -32.66 -5.49
CA VAL A 347 -16.46 -32.32 -4.74
C VAL A 347 -15.85 -33.62 -4.21
N CYS A 348 -14.59 -33.88 -4.58
CA CYS A 348 -13.87 -35.10 -4.18
C CYS A 348 -13.13 -34.90 -2.85
N THR A 349 -12.39 -33.80 -2.71
CA THR A 349 -11.60 -33.52 -1.50
C THR A 349 -11.41 -32.03 -1.28
N VAL A 350 -11.21 -31.66 -0.01
CA VAL A 350 -10.78 -30.34 0.43
C VAL A 350 -9.53 -30.53 1.28
N VAL A 351 -8.53 -29.69 1.05
CA VAL A 351 -7.26 -29.66 1.81
C VAL A 351 -7.01 -28.24 2.31
N LEU A 352 -6.97 -28.08 3.62
CA LEU A 352 -6.62 -26.84 4.31
C LEU A 352 -5.15 -26.90 4.76
N ARG A 353 -4.39 -25.82 4.54
CA ARG A 353 -2.98 -25.72 4.94
C ARG A 353 -2.64 -24.30 5.39
N ALA A 354 -2.15 -24.13 6.62
CA ALA A 354 -1.56 -22.87 7.06
C ALA A 354 -0.09 -22.75 6.63
N LEU A 355 0.33 -21.51 6.38
CA LEU A 355 1.68 -21.16 6.01
C LEU A 355 2.22 -20.16 7.02
N TYR A 356 3.42 -20.44 7.51
CA TYR A 356 4.11 -19.64 8.50
C TYR A 356 5.38 -19.06 7.90
N LYS A 357 5.76 -17.85 8.31
CA LYS A 357 7.05 -17.27 7.94
C LYS A 357 8.17 -18.01 8.68
N SER A 358 9.16 -18.48 7.95
CA SER A 358 10.34 -19.15 8.50
C SER A 358 11.14 -18.17 9.38
N GLN A 359 11.57 -18.61 10.57
CA GLN A 359 12.39 -17.80 11.48
C GLN A 359 13.86 -18.16 11.39
N ASN A 360 14.71 -17.13 11.31
CA ASN A 360 16.08 -17.21 11.81
C ASN A 360 16.07 -17.07 13.33
N LYS A 361 16.04 -18.21 14.05
CA LYS A 361 16.26 -18.39 15.50
C LYS A 361 15.95 -17.14 16.37
N MET A 362 14.68 -16.84 16.65
CA MET A 362 14.34 -15.85 17.67
C MET A 362 13.20 -16.35 18.55
N ASN A 363 13.56 -16.64 19.81
CA ASN A 363 12.76 -17.19 20.90
C ASN A 363 11.24 -16.98 20.79
N CYS A 364 10.49 -18.06 20.56
CA CYS A 364 9.08 -18.11 20.93
C CYS A 364 8.95 -17.78 22.43
N PRO A 365 8.01 -16.90 22.84
CA PRO A 365 7.76 -16.64 24.25
C PRO A 365 7.31 -17.93 24.93
N SER A 366 8.11 -18.40 25.88
CA SER A 366 7.96 -19.65 26.64
C SER A 366 6.83 -19.62 27.69
N ASP A 367 5.74 -18.91 27.42
CA ASP A 367 4.60 -18.84 28.32
C ASP A 367 3.51 -19.82 27.85
N GLU A 368 3.71 -21.10 28.15
CA GLU A 368 2.72 -22.19 27.95
C GLU A 368 1.34 -21.90 28.58
N SER A 369 1.21 -20.84 29.39
CA SER A 369 0.03 -20.54 30.20
C SER A 369 -0.99 -19.59 29.56
N ASN A 370 -0.72 -19.01 28.38
CA ASN A 370 -1.59 -17.97 27.79
C ASN A 370 -2.03 -18.20 26.33
N HIS A 371 -1.71 -19.35 25.70
CA HIS A 371 -2.17 -19.61 24.33
C HIS A 371 -3.72 -19.73 24.28
N PRO A 372 -4.40 -18.98 23.40
CA PRO A 372 -5.83 -19.16 23.12
C PRO A 372 -6.15 -20.61 22.77
N ARG A 373 -7.36 -21.09 23.12
CA ARG A 373 -7.81 -22.49 22.92
C ARG A 373 -7.61 -23.06 21.51
N PHE A 374 -7.43 -22.21 20.50
CA PHE A 374 -7.38 -22.57 19.08
C PHE A 374 -6.09 -22.11 18.37
N HIS A 375 -5.10 -21.60 19.10
CA HIS A 375 -3.88 -21.07 18.50
C HIS A 375 -2.65 -21.81 19.01
N SER A 376 -1.80 -22.23 18.10
CA SER A 376 -0.47 -22.75 18.39
C SER A 376 0.47 -21.63 18.85
N SER A 377 1.65 -22.01 19.33
CA SER A 377 2.75 -21.07 19.63
C SER A 377 3.29 -20.35 18.38
N TYR A 378 3.00 -20.87 17.18
CA TYR A 378 3.45 -20.31 15.90
C TYR A 378 2.40 -19.44 15.21
N TYR A 379 1.18 -19.35 15.75
CA TYR A 379 0.07 -18.62 15.14
C TYR A 379 0.39 -17.17 14.75
N SER A 380 1.20 -16.45 15.54
CA SER A 380 1.64 -15.08 15.24
C SER A 380 2.52 -14.95 13.99
N HIS A 381 3.06 -16.06 13.49
CA HIS A 381 3.89 -16.12 12.28
C HIS A 381 3.11 -16.64 11.07
N MET A 382 1.83 -17.00 11.24
CA MET A 382 0.98 -17.42 10.13
C MET A 382 0.79 -16.24 9.17
N VAL A 383 1.21 -16.41 7.92
CA VAL A 383 1.14 -15.38 6.87
C VAL A 383 0.00 -15.63 5.88
N ALA A 384 -0.45 -16.87 5.76
CA ALA A 384 -1.54 -17.22 4.86
C ALA A 384 -2.17 -18.58 5.19
N ILE A 385 -3.38 -18.79 4.67
CA ILE A 385 -4.05 -20.09 4.58
C ILE A 385 -4.33 -20.42 3.13
N ASN A 386 -4.03 -21.65 2.75
CA ASN A 386 -4.43 -22.23 1.48
C ASN A 386 -5.60 -23.19 1.70
N CYS A 387 -6.61 -23.10 0.84
CA CYS A 387 -7.70 -24.07 0.74
C CYS A 387 -7.75 -24.61 -0.69
N LEU A 388 -7.37 -25.87 -0.87
CA LEU A 388 -7.52 -26.57 -2.14
C LEU A 388 -8.87 -27.28 -2.17
N VAL A 389 -9.63 -27.05 -3.24
CA VAL A 389 -10.89 -27.72 -3.52
C VAL A 389 -10.74 -28.54 -4.79
N SER A 390 -10.93 -29.85 -4.72
CA SER A 390 -10.87 -30.73 -5.90
C SER A 390 -12.25 -31.21 -6.30
N THR A 391 -12.58 -31.08 -7.59
CA THR A 391 -13.63 -31.85 -8.27
C THR A 391 -13.00 -33.08 -8.94
N HIS A 392 -13.79 -33.86 -9.66
CA HIS A 392 -13.28 -35.02 -10.40
C HIS A 392 -12.24 -34.68 -11.47
N GLN A 393 -12.36 -33.53 -12.13
CA GLN A 393 -11.53 -33.18 -13.30
C GLN A 393 -10.58 -32.01 -13.04
N GLU A 394 -10.87 -31.20 -12.03
CA GLU A 394 -10.11 -29.97 -11.75
C GLU A 394 -9.91 -29.78 -10.25
N ALA A 395 -8.93 -28.95 -9.88
CA ALA A 395 -8.81 -28.44 -8.53
C ALA A 395 -8.53 -26.94 -8.52
N PHE A 396 -9.04 -26.26 -7.49
CA PHE A 396 -9.00 -24.82 -7.30
C PHE A 396 -8.28 -24.51 -5.99
N LEU A 397 -7.16 -23.78 -6.07
CA LEU A 397 -6.39 -23.39 -4.91
C LEU A 397 -6.74 -21.95 -4.52
N TYR A 398 -7.41 -21.79 -3.39
CA TYR A 398 -7.73 -20.52 -2.80
C TYR A 398 -6.68 -20.11 -1.78
N HIS A 399 -6.30 -18.83 -1.79
CA HIS A 399 -5.31 -18.24 -0.90
C HIS A 399 -5.94 -17.13 -0.08
N PHE A 400 -5.73 -17.18 1.23
CA PHE A 400 -6.21 -16.22 2.22
C PHE A 400 -5.00 -15.59 2.90
N PRO A 401 -4.65 -14.31 2.62
CA PRO A 401 -3.57 -13.64 3.31
C PRO A 401 -3.93 -13.37 4.77
N VAL A 402 -2.96 -13.44 5.66
CA VAL A 402 -3.14 -13.24 7.10
C VAL A 402 -2.29 -12.07 7.57
N GLU A 403 -2.93 -11.09 8.18
CA GLU A 403 -2.28 -9.90 8.74
C GLU A 403 -2.50 -9.87 10.25
N HIS A 404 -1.41 -9.71 11.01
CA HIS A 404 -1.46 -9.55 12.46
C HIS A 404 -1.38 -8.06 12.81
N THR A 405 -2.43 -7.52 13.44
CA THR A 405 -2.51 -6.13 13.87
C THR A 405 -2.67 -6.04 15.39
N SER A 406 -2.52 -4.84 15.97
CA SER A 406 -2.77 -4.61 17.40
C SER A 406 -4.16 -5.02 17.86
N ASP A 407 -5.14 -4.98 16.94
CA ASP A 407 -6.55 -5.21 17.22
C ASP A 407 -6.95 -6.69 17.03
N GLY A 408 -6.01 -7.52 16.59
CA GLY A 408 -6.17 -8.95 16.34
C GLY A 408 -5.66 -9.38 14.96
N THR A 409 -5.81 -10.67 14.68
CA THR A 409 -5.48 -11.25 13.37
C THR A 409 -6.65 -11.07 12.41
N LYS A 410 -6.38 -10.48 11.24
CA LYS A 410 -7.33 -10.32 10.14
C LYS A 410 -6.98 -11.31 9.03
N ILE A 411 -7.98 -12.02 8.53
CA ILE A 411 -7.84 -12.89 7.36
C ILE A 411 -8.44 -12.14 6.17
N GLY A 412 -7.67 -11.95 5.12
CA GLY A 412 -8.12 -11.32 3.89
C GLY A 412 -9.09 -12.20 3.10
N GLU A 413 -9.70 -11.61 2.07
CA GLU A 413 -10.63 -12.34 1.20
C GLU A 413 -9.91 -13.46 0.43
N GLY A 414 -10.55 -14.62 0.33
CA GLY A 414 -10.01 -15.78 -0.36
C GLY A 414 -10.02 -15.61 -1.87
N GLN A 415 -8.84 -15.56 -2.49
CA GLN A 415 -8.69 -15.47 -3.94
C GLN A 415 -8.30 -16.84 -4.52
N CYS A 416 -8.98 -17.26 -5.60
CA CYS A 416 -8.54 -18.45 -6.35
C CYS A 416 -7.29 -18.09 -7.16
N ILE A 417 -6.12 -18.54 -6.69
CA ILE A 417 -4.82 -18.19 -7.29
C ILE A 417 -4.40 -19.17 -8.39
N THR A 418 -4.97 -20.37 -8.44
CA THR A 418 -4.58 -21.40 -9.39
C THR A 418 -5.69 -22.41 -9.62
N THR A 419 -5.86 -22.83 -10.88
CA THR A 419 -6.70 -23.98 -11.27
C THR A 419 -5.84 -25.06 -11.91
N TYR A 420 -5.98 -26.29 -11.43
CA TYR A 420 -5.32 -27.48 -11.93
C TYR A 420 -6.32 -28.29 -12.75
N SER A 421 -5.93 -28.77 -13.93
CA SER A 421 -6.74 -29.70 -14.73
C SER A 421 -6.03 -31.05 -14.79
N PHE A 422 -6.73 -32.10 -14.40
CA PHE A 422 -6.20 -33.47 -14.34
C PHE A 422 -6.35 -34.20 -15.67
N THR A 423 -5.51 -35.21 -15.91
CA THR A 423 -5.61 -36.00 -17.14
C THR A 423 -6.71 -37.07 -17.09
N SER A 424 -7.15 -37.45 -15.89
CA SER A 424 -8.28 -38.35 -15.66
C SER A 424 -8.94 -38.07 -14.32
N SER A 425 -10.05 -38.75 -13.99
CA SER A 425 -10.77 -38.49 -12.74
C SER A 425 -9.86 -38.72 -11.53
N VAL A 426 -9.80 -37.72 -10.65
CA VAL A 426 -8.98 -37.73 -9.45
C VAL A 426 -9.61 -38.59 -8.36
N ILE A 427 -8.76 -39.28 -7.61
CA ILE A 427 -9.12 -40.09 -6.44
C ILE A 427 -8.79 -39.30 -5.18
N ASN A 428 -7.55 -38.80 -5.08
CA ASN A 428 -7.11 -38.00 -3.96
C ASN A 428 -6.02 -37.00 -4.39
N VAL A 429 -5.87 -35.92 -3.64
CA VAL A 429 -4.89 -34.86 -3.89
C VAL A 429 -4.18 -34.52 -2.59
N VAL A 430 -2.87 -34.32 -2.66
CA VAL A 430 -2.07 -33.91 -1.51
C VAL A 430 -1.22 -32.69 -1.85
N LEU A 431 -1.09 -31.79 -0.87
CA LEU A 431 -0.27 -30.60 -0.94
C LEU A 431 1.06 -30.83 -0.18
N GLU A 432 2.12 -31.14 -0.93
CA GLU A 432 3.50 -31.05 -0.45
C GLU A 432 3.91 -29.57 -0.34
N PRO A 433 4.94 -29.18 0.45
CA PRO A 433 5.50 -27.83 0.42
C PRO A 433 5.67 -27.20 -0.97
N PHE A 434 6.23 -27.95 -1.93
CA PHE A 434 6.62 -27.42 -3.25
C PHE A 434 5.62 -27.74 -4.37
N PHE A 435 4.99 -28.91 -4.31
CA PHE A 435 4.12 -29.41 -5.37
C PHE A 435 2.73 -29.83 -4.90
N LEU A 436 1.80 -29.86 -5.85
CA LEU A 436 0.53 -30.55 -5.71
C LEU A 436 0.65 -31.91 -6.38
N HIS A 437 0.36 -32.98 -5.65
CA HIS A 437 0.28 -34.33 -6.20
C HIS A 437 -1.17 -34.78 -6.31
N ALA A 438 -1.61 -35.08 -7.51
CA ALA A 438 -2.95 -35.62 -7.79
C ALA A 438 -2.84 -37.08 -8.20
N LEU A 439 -3.44 -37.96 -7.40
CA LEU A 439 -3.61 -39.36 -7.75
C LEU A 439 -4.91 -39.51 -8.52
N THR A 440 -4.80 -39.80 -9.80
CA THR A 440 -5.92 -40.11 -10.68
C THR A 440 -6.05 -41.62 -10.86
N HIS A 441 -7.12 -42.08 -11.51
CA HIS A 441 -7.31 -43.52 -11.77
C HIS A 441 -6.15 -44.19 -12.51
N ASN A 442 -5.39 -43.43 -13.30
CA ASN A 442 -4.34 -43.97 -14.15
C ASN A 442 -2.93 -43.51 -13.73
N ASN A 443 -2.82 -42.29 -13.18
CA ASN A 443 -1.55 -41.62 -13.02
C ASN A 443 -1.45 -40.90 -11.67
N LEU A 444 -0.24 -40.86 -11.14
CA LEU A 444 0.20 -39.86 -10.18
C LEU A 444 0.74 -38.66 -10.97
N GLU A 445 0.04 -37.54 -10.89
CA GLU A 445 0.35 -36.27 -11.54
C GLU A 445 0.94 -35.30 -10.52
N THR A 446 2.02 -34.59 -10.86
CA THR A 446 2.69 -33.63 -9.97
C THR A 446 2.75 -32.26 -10.63
N TYR A 447 2.24 -31.23 -9.94
CA TYR A 447 2.09 -29.88 -10.47
C TYR A 447 2.84 -28.84 -9.62
N THR A 448 3.41 -27.83 -10.27
CA THR A 448 3.99 -26.66 -9.58
C THR A 448 2.92 -25.83 -8.88
N MET A 449 3.30 -25.16 -7.79
CA MET A 449 2.40 -24.32 -6.99
C MET A 449 2.77 -22.83 -7.08
N ARG A 450 1.79 -21.96 -6.90
CA ARG A 450 1.99 -20.48 -6.88
C ARG A 450 1.91 -19.85 -5.51
N THR A 451 1.66 -20.65 -4.48
CA THR A 451 1.44 -20.21 -3.10
C THR A 451 2.45 -19.19 -2.60
N THR A 452 3.73 -19.42 -2.82
CA THR A 452 4.82 -18.62 -2.27
C THR A 452 4.81 -17.18 -2.79
N HIS A 453 4.57 -17.01 -4.09
CA HIS A 453 4.44 -15.70 -4.73
C HIS A 453 3.33 -14.83 -4.13
N TYR A 454 2.24 -15.45 -3.68
CA TYR A 454 1.12 -14.74 -3.05
C TYR A 454 1.35 -14.53 -1.55
N ALA A 455 1.92 -15.53 -0.86
CA ALA A 455 2.20 -15.44 0.58
C ALA A 455 3.26 -14.38 0.93
N LEU A 456 4.21 -14.13 0.02
CA LEU A 456 5.32 -13.18 0.21
C LEU A 456 5.12 -11.87 -0.58
N SER A 457 3.89 -11.55 -0.98
CA SER A 457 3.54 -10.44 -1.90
C SER A 457 3.84 -9.01 -1.40
N GLU A 458 4.64 -8.81 -0.36
CA GLU A 458 5.26 -7.50 -0.08
C GLU A 458 6.11 -7.03 -1.28
N ASP A 459 6.65 -7.97 -2.07
CA ASP A 459 7.43 -7.75 -3.29
C ASP A 459 6.57 -7.68 -4.57
N LYS A 460 5.52 -6.84 -4.60
CA LYS A 460 4.71 -6.64 -5.84
C LYS A 460 5.52 -6.22 -7.07
N LYS A 461 6.75 -5.72 -6.86
CA LYS A 461 7.71 -5.33 -7.90
C LYS A 461 8.39 -6.50 -8.60
N LEU A 462 8.19 -7.75 -8.19
CA LEU A 462 8.83 -8.94 -8.77
C LEU A 462 7.89 -9.83 -9.63
N GLN A 463 6.60 -9.50 -9.68
CA GLN A 463 5.57 -10.33 -10.30
C GLN A 463 5.38 -10.05 -11.79
N ASN A 464 6.32 -10.50 -12.64
CA ASN A 464 6.11 -10.61 -14.09
C ASN A 464 5.87 -12.05 -14.59
N LEU A 465 5.60 -12.98 -13.69
CA LEU A 465 5.18 -14.36 -14.04
C LEU A 465 3.65 -14.49 -14.17
N THR A 466 2.95 -13.37 -14.30
CA THR A 466 1.49 -13.21 -14.38
C THR A 466 0.83 -13.86 -15.60
N GLU A 467 1.59 -14.56 -16.46
CA GLU A 467 1.06 -15.53 -17.43
C GLU A 467 0.89 -16.92 -16.76
N ASN A 468 0.05 -16.96 -15.73
CA ASN A 468 -0.13 -18.02 -14.74
C ASN A 468 -0.74 -19.32 -15.31
N THR A 469 0.07 -20.13 -16.00
CA THR A 469 -0.20 -21.57 -16.13
C THR A 469 0.76 -22.34 -15.24
N VAL A 470 0.22 -23.22 -14.39
CA VAL A 470 1.03 -24.21 -13.67
C VAL A 470 1.62 -25.23 -14.63
N SER A 471 2.70 -25.86 -14.18
CA SER A 471 3.42 -26.86 -14.94
C SER A 471 3.13 -28.25 -14.38
N LEU A 472 2.73 -29.20 -15.23
CA LEU A 472 2.75 -30.62 -14.91
C LEU A 472 4.20 -31.10 -15.02
N VAL A 473 4.83 -31.36 -13.88
CA VAL A 473 6.26 -31.69 -13.79
C VAL A 473 6.59 -33.17 -13.62
N GLY A 474 5.60 -33.95 -13.20
CA GLY A 474 5.72 -35.39 -13.05
C GLY A 474 4.44 -36.10 -13.48
N LEU A 475 4.59 -37.21 -14.19
CA LEU A 475 3.49 -38.08 -14.59
C LEU A 475 3.95 -39.53 -14.50
N ARG A 476 3.39 -40.29 -13.56
CA ARG A 476 3.78 -41.69 -13.33
C ARG A 476 2.56 -42.61 -13.27
N PRO A 477 2.49 -43.68 -14.06
CA PRO A 477 1.34 -44.57 -14.05
C PRO A 477 1.33 -45.48 -12.81
N PHE A 478 0.14 -45.68 -12.25
CA PHE A 478 -0.14 -46.68 -11.21
C PHE A 478 -1.47 -47.38 -11.52
N LEU A 479 -1.59 -48.65 -11.10
CA LEU A 479 -2.78 -49.47 -11.38
C LEU A 479 -3.55 -49.77 -10.09
N ASN A 480 -4.88 -49.84 -10.21
CA ASN A 480 -5.79 -50.18 -9.12
C ASN A 480 -5.57 -49.36 -7.83
N VAL A 481 -5.24 -48.08 -8.00
CA VAL A 481 -4.97 -47.18 -6.89
C VAL A 481 -6.24 -46.82 -6.11
N VAL A 482 -6.09 -46.68 -4.80
CA VAL A 482 -7.19 -46.46 -3.85
C VAL A 482 -6.98 -45.18 -3.06
N ASP A 483 -5.75 -44.88 -2.65
CA ASP A 483 -5.47 -43.72 -1.81
C ASP A 483 -4.03 -43.19 -1.99
N LEU A 484 -3.85 -41.93 -1.59
CA LEU A 484 -2.60 -41.18 -1.59
C LEU A 484 -2.39 -40.54 -0.21
N ILE A 485 -1.26 -40.85 0.43
CA ILE A 485 -0.90 -40.26 1.72
C ILE A 485 0.46 -39.58 1.59
N TYR A 486 0.64 -38.49 2.32
CA TYR A 486 1.89 -37.76 2.41
C TYR A 486 2.51 -37.87 3.79
N SER A 487 3.84 -37.95 3.79
CA SER A 487 4.70 -37.85 4.95
C SER A 487 5.89 -36.94 4.58
N PRO A 488 6.59 -36.34 5.56
CA PRO A 488 7.72 -35.46 5.28
C PRO A 488 8.76 -36.01 4.30
N SER A 489 9.02 -37.32 4.32
CA SER A 489 10.04 -37.95 3.46
C SER A 489 9.48 -38.80 2.32
N TYR A 490 8.19 -39.17 2.36
CA TYR A 490 7.59 -40.10 1.41
C TYR A 490 6.20 -39.68 0.95
N LEU A 491 5.94 -39.91 -0.32
CA LEU A 491 4.61 -39.99 -0.89
C LEU A 491 4.20 -41.46 -1.01
N ILE A 492 3.08 -41.82 -0.42
CA ILE A 492 2.63 -43.22 -0.27
C ILE A 492 1.42 -43.44 -1.15
N VAL A 493 1.57 -44.27 -2.19
CA VAL A 493 0.47 -44.66 -3.08
C VAL A 493 -0.01 -46.05 -2.69
N ILE A 494 -1.32 -46.21 -2.59
CA ILE A 494 -1.94 -47.47 -2.18
C ILE A 494 -2.75 -48.03 -3.31
N ALA A 495 -2.52 -49.30 -3.63
CA ALA A 495 -3.26 -50.03 -4.63
C ALA A 495 -3.88 -51.28 -4.05
N ALA A 496 -5.16 -51.53 -4.33
CA ALA A 496 -5.81 -52.77 -3.94
C ALA A 496 -5.69 -53.82 -5.04
N SER A 497 -5.42 -55.05 -4.65
CA SER A 497 -5.54 -56.21 -5.54
C SER A 497 -6.95 -56.81 -5.45
N ASP A 498 -7.35 -57.53 -6.50
CA ASP A 498 -8.61 -58.30 -6.50
C ASP A 498 -8.61 -59.42 -5.43
N SER A 499 -7.42 -59.80 -4.94
CA SER A 499 -7.23 -60.79 -3.86
C SER A 499 -7.43 -60.24 -2.44
N GLY A 500 -7.74 -58.95 -2.29
CA GLY A 500 -7.93 -58.32 -0.97
C GLY A 500 -6.64 -57.89 -0.27
N THR A 501 -5.48 -58.08 -0.90
CA THR A 501 -4.18 -57.59 -0.40
C THR A 501 -3.90 -56.19 -0.97
N TRP A 502 -3.38 -55.28 -0.14
CA TRP A 502 -2.98 -53.94 -0.56
C TRP A 502 -1.49 -53.90 -0.86
N THR A 503 -1.14 -53.21 -1.94
CA THR A 503 0.25 -52.87 -2.29
C THR A 503 0.50 -51.43 -1.89
N VAL A 504 1.54 -51.21 -1.10
CA VAL A 504 1.97 -49.91 -0.61
C VAL A 504 3.24 -49.51 -1.34
N TYR A 505 3.16 -48.47 -2.16
CA TYR A 505 4.29 -47.88 -2.87
C TYR A 505 4.81 -46.69 -2.06
N LEU A 506 6.03 -46.81 -1.55
CA LEU A 506 6.74 -45.75 -0.84
C LEU A 506 7.64 -45.01 -1.82
N LEU A 507 7.27 -43.80 -2.18
CA LEU A 507 8.04 -42.94 -3.09
C LEU A 507 8.80 -41.91 -2.26
N LYS A 508 10.13 -42.04 -2.21
CA LYS A 508 10.96 -41.12 -1.42
C LYS A 508 11.02 -39.75 -2.11
N LEU A 509 10.64 -38.71 -1.38
CA LEU A 509 10.64 -37.34 -1.89
C LEU A 509 12.07 -36.80 -2.00
N PRO A 510 12.40 -36.07 -3.08
CA PRO A 510 13.68 -35.39 -3.24
C PRO A 510 13.78 -34.16 -2.30
N SER A 511 14.99 -33.69 -2.04
CA SER A 511 15.20 -32.42 -1.34
C SER A 511 14.94 -31.21 -2.24
N ALA A 512 14.71 -30.04 -1.65
CA ALA A 512 14.60 -28.78 -2.37
C ALA A 512 15.82 -28.52 -3.28
N ALA A 513 17.03 -28.79 -2.78
CA ALA A 513 18.27 -28.71 -3.54
C ALA A 513 18.31 -29.64 -4.76
N ALA A 514 17.88 -30.91 -4.59
CA ALA A 514 17.85 -31.87 -5.69
C ALA A 514 16.86 -31.43 -6.79
N LEU A 515 15.66 -31.00 -6.39
CA LEU A 515 14.65 -30.45 -7.30
C LEU A 515 15.16 -29.22 -8.05
N TYR A 516 15.81 -28.29 -7.36
CA TYR A 516 16.42 -27.11 -7.96
C TYR A 516 17.45 -27.49 -9.03
N HIS A 517 18.38 -28.40 -8.71
CA HIS A 517 19.40 -28.83 -9.65
C HIS A 517 18.82 -29.54 -10.88
N ASP A 518 17.81 -30.39 -10.70
CA ASP A 518 17.12 -31.08 -11.81
C ASP A 518 16.48 -30.07 -12.78
N ILE A 519 15.75 -29.07 -12.24
CA ILE A 519 15.07 -28.06 -13.06
C ILE A 519 16.09 -27.11 -13.72
N VAL A 520 17.14 -26.67 -13.01
CA VAL A 520 18.17 -25.79 -13.57
C VAL A 520 18.99 -26.51 -14.65
N ALA A 521 19.31 -27.80 -14.45
CA ALA A 521 19.97 -28.60 -15.47
C ALA A 521 19.11 -28.67 -16.75
N LEU A 522 17.80 -28.89 -16.62
CA LEU A 522 16.87 -28.84 -17.74
C LEU A 522 16.82 -27.45 -18.38
N ALA A 523 16.74 -26.39 -17.57
CA ALA A 523 16.70 -25.00 -18.03
C ALA A 523 17.95 -24.63 -18.83
N SER A 524 19.14 -25.04 -18.37
CA SER A 524 20.42 -24.69 -18.99
C SER A 524 20.53 -25.12 -20.46
N ASN A 525 19.84 -26.20 -20.86
CA ASN A 525 19.76 -26.64 -22.26
C ASN A 525 19.01 -25.66 -23.17
N HIS A 526 18.27 -24.72 -22.59
CA HIS A 526 17.43 -23.75 -23.28
C HIS A 526 17.91 -22.30 -23.12
N GLN A 527 19.01 -22.07 -22.41
CA GLN A 527 19.52 -20.74 -22.01
C GLN A 527 19.68 -19.79 -23.20
N PHE A 528 20.09 -20.28 -24.36
CA PHE A 528 20.27 -19.47 -25.57
C PHE A 528 19.36 -19.86 -26.75
N THR A 529 18.59 -20.95 -26.63
CA THR A 529 17.70 -21.43 -27.71
C THR A 529 16.23 -21.03 -27.49
N ALA A 530 15.76 -20.98 -26.24
CA ALA A 530 14.37 -20.76 -25.90
C ALA A 530 14.25 -19.97 -24.58
N LEU A 531 14.53 -18.68 -24.65
CA LEU A 531 14.64 -17.76 -23.50
C LEU A 531 13.39 -17.75 -22.61
N THR A 532 12.18 -17.82 -23.18
CA THR A 532 10.93 -17.84 -22.41
C THR A 532 10.75 -19.13 -21.62
N LEU A 533 11.15 -20.27 -22.17
CA LEU A 533 11.15 -21.55 -21.46
C LEU A 533 12.23 -21.57 -20.38
N TYR A 534 13.42 -21.05 -20.68
CA TYR A 534 14.51 -20.89 -19.71
C TYR A 534 14.07 -20.07 -18.50
N ALA A 535 13.51 -18.89 -18.72
CA ALA A 535 13.00 -18.00 -17.68
C ALA A 535 11.90 -18.67 -16.83
N HIS A 536 10.99 -19.38 -17.48
CA HIS A 536 9.92 -20.11 -16.80
C HIS A 536 10.47 -21.20 -15.89
N LEU A 537 11.40 -22.03 -16.39
CA LEU A 537 12.02 -23.09 -15.58
C LEU A 537 12.84 -22.53 -14.42
N LEU A 538 13.60 -21.46 -14.64
CA LEU A 538 14.30 -20.78 -13.56
C LEU A 538 13.34 -20.22 -12.51
N ALA A 539 12.21 -19.65 -12.92
CA ALA A 539 11.20 -19.16 -12.00
C ALA A 539 10.57 -20.29 -11.16
N GLU A 540 10.27 -21.45 -11.78
CA GLU A 540 9.80 -22.63 -11.06
C GLU A 540 10.85 -23.13 -10.06
N ALA A 541 12.12 -23.22 -10.46
CA ALA A 541 13.22 -23.63 -9.60
C ALA A 541 13.46 -22.64 -8.44
N HIS A 542 13.43 -21.34 -8.73
CA HIS A 542 13.56 -20.28 -7.74
C HIS A 542 12.42 -20.34 -6.70
N SER A 543 11.18 -20.57 -7.15
CA SER A 543 10.03 -20.66 -6.24
C SER A 543 10.15 -21.80 -5.24
N ILE A 544 10.74 -22.94 -5.63
CA ILE A 544 11.02 -24.07 -4.72
C ILE A 544 11.94 -23.62 -3.58
N LEU A 545 13.06 -22.97 -3.91
CA LEU A 545 14.03 -22.48 -2.92
C LEU A 545 13.47 -21.33 -2.08
N GLU A 546 12.74 -20.39 -2.69
CA GLU A 546 12.08 -19.30 -1.95
C GLU A 546 11.09 -19.86 -0.91
N THR A 547 10.34 -20.91 -1.29
CA THR A 547 9.44 -21.63 -0.38
C THR A 547 10.21 -22.27 0.76
N ALA A 548 11.29 -22.98 0.46
CA ALA A 548 12.11 -23.68 1.46
C ALA A 548 12.77 -22.74 2.48
N VAL A 549 13.21 -21.55 2.03
CA VAL A 549 13.87 -20.56 2.88
C VAL A 549 12.87 -19.72 3.67
N SER A 550 11.77 -19.30 3.03
CA SER A 550 10.90 -18.23 3.56
C SER A 550 9.64 -18.75 4.26
N LEU A 551 9.17 -19.95 3.92
CA LEU A 551 7.91 -20.50 4.41
C LEU A 551 8.11 -21.84 5.11
N SER A 552 7.26 -22.12 6.10
CA SER A 552 7.19 -23.40 6.80
C SER A 552 5.74 -23.80 7.07
N THR A 553 5.49 -25.09 7.22
CA THR A 553 4.26 -25.63 7.79
C THR A 553 4.52 -26.06 9.23
N PHE A 554 3.59 -25.79 10.14
CA PHE A 554 3.69 -26.24 11.54
C PHE A 554 2.54 -27.22 11.85
N PRO A 555 2.77 -28.27 12.66
CA PRO A 555 4.07 -28.85 12.98
C PRO A 555 4.66 -29.52 11.74
N GLY A 556 5.94 -29.26 11.45
CA GLY A 556 6.62 -29.74 10.26
C GLY A 556 8.07 -30.15 10.54
N PRO A 557 8.74 -30.82 9.59
CA PRO A 557 10.15 -31.18 9.71
C PRO A 557 11.03 -29.93 9.90
N GLU A 558 11.99 -30.00 10.81
CA GLU A 558 13.07 -29.01 10.91
C GLU A 558 13.99 -29.18 9.69
N HIS A 559 13.95 -28.22 8.75
CA HIS A 559 14.83 -28.23 7.59
C HIS A 559 16.18 -27.58 7.93
N SER A 560 17.27 -28.12 7.39
CA SER A 560 18.61 -27.52 7.51
C SER A 560 18.70 -26.30 6.58
N HIS A 561 18.46 -25.11 7.12
CA HIS A 561 18.34 -23.88 6.34
C HIS A 561 19.62 -23.43 5.61
N GLU A 562 20.82 -23.82 6.06
CA GLU A 562 22.08 -23.24 5.55
C GLU A 562 22.34 -23.53 4.06
N LEU A 563 22.14 -24.77 3.61
CA LEU A 563 22.36 -25.14 2.20
C LEU A 563 21.30 -24.53 1.26
N ASP A 564 20.06 -24.39 1.74
CA ASP A 564 18.97 -23.83 0.96
C ASP A 564 19.14 -22.30 0.80
N GLU A 565 19.71 -21.59 1.79
CA GLU A 565 20.01 -20.16 1.70
C GLU A 565 21.09 -19.85 0.64
N GLU A 566 22.17 -20.64 0.58
CA GLU A 566 23.22 -20.48 -0.43
C GLU A 566 22.68 -20.73 -1.84
N LEU A 567 21.91 -21.80 -2.03
CA LEU A 567 21.26 -22.10 -3.30
C LEU A 567 20.20 -21.06 -3.66
N TYR A 568 19.47 -20.52 -2.69
CA TYR A 568 18.52 -19.44 -2.93
C TYR A 568 19.22 -18.17 -3.43
N ALA A 569 20.36 -17.80 -2.86
CA ALA A 569 21.18 -16.69 -3.36
C ALA A 569 21.69 -16.96 -4.79
N GLU A 570 22.10 -18.20 -5.08
CA GLU A 570 22.47 -18.61 -6.45
C GLU A 570 21.30 -18.47 -7.43
N SER A 571 20.11 -18.94 -7.04
CA SER A 571 18.91 -18.86 -7.87
C SER A 571 18.52 -17.40 -8.16
N CYS A 572 18.64 -16.52 -7.17
CA CYS A 572 18.44 -15.08 -7.33
C CYS A 572 19.45 -14.51 -8.34
N MET A 573 20.74 -14.87 -8.23
CA MET A 573 21.73 -14.42 -9.22
C MET A 573 21.42 -14.91 -10.63
N LEU A 574 20.93 -16.14 -10.82
CA LEU A 574 20.53 -16.65 -12.15
C LEU A 574 19.33 -15.90 -12.71
N MET A 575 18.33 -15.58 -11.88
CA MET A 575 17.20 -14.73 -12.29
C MET A 575 17.67 -13.32 -12.67
N GLY A 576 18.61 -12.75 -11.89
CA GLY A 576 19.25 -11.48 -12.20
C GLY A 576 20.00 -11.49 -13.53
N ASP A 577 20.80 -12.54 -13.78
CA ASP A 577 21.56 -12.74 -15.02
C ASP A 577 20.64 -12.86 -16.25
N TYR A 578 19.45 -13.46 -16.09
CA TYR A 578 18.44 -13.50 -17.14
C TYR A 578 17.87 -12.11 -17.41
N TYR A 579 17.33 -11.44 -16.39
CA TYR A 579 16.63 -10.16 -16.57
C TYR A 579 17.53 -9.03 -17.05
N ILE A 580 18.80 -9.00 -16.63
CA ILE A 580 19.76 -7.99 -17.09
C ILE A 580 20.16 -8.18 -18.57
N SER A 581 19.99 -9.40 -19.06
CA SER A 581 20.34 -9.81 -20.43
C SER A 581 19.18 -9.60 -21.41
N THR A 582 17.97 -9.25 -20.94
CA THR A 582 16.83 -9.00 -21.82
C THR A 582 16.92 -7.62 -22.45
N SER A 583 16.33 -7.49 -23.64
CA SER A 583 16.26 -6.21 -24.37
C SER A 583 15.20 -5.24 -23.84
N LEU A 584 14.40 -5.66 -22.85
CA LEU A 584 13.28 -4.89 -22.32
C LEU A 584 13.70 -4.09 -21.08
N ALA A 585 13.82 -2.77 -21.22
CA ALA A 585 14.29 -1.90 -20.14
C ALA A 585 13.44 -1.99 -18.84
N LYS A 586 12.14 -2.28 -18.95
CA LYS A 586 11.24 -2.46 -17.79
C LYS A 586 11.59 -3.69 -16.95
N GLU A 587 12.27 -4.66 -17.53
CA GLU A 587 12.62 -5.90 -16.84
C GLU A 587 13.91 -5.80 -16.03
N TRP A 588 14.74 -4.78 -16.29
CA TRP A 588 16.00 -4.58 -15.57
C TRP A 588 15.79 -4.24 -14.08
N ASP A 589 14.62 -3.71 -13.72
CA ASP A 589 14.22 -3.51 -12.32
C ASP A 589 14.12 -4.85 -11.56
N PHE A 590 13.69 -5.92 -12.24
CA PHE A 590 13.68 -7.26 -11.63
C PHE A 590 15.09 -7.73 -11.37
N ALA A 591 16.03 -7.50 -12.30
CA ALA A 591 17.42 -7.90 -12.12
C ALA A 591 18.02 -7.26 -10.86
N TYR A 592 17.76 -5.97 -10.65
CA TYR A 592 18.16 -5.27 -9.44
C TYR A 592 17.63 -5.95 -8.17
N ASN A 593 16.32 -6.18 -8.11
CA ASN A 593 15.69 -6.80 -6.94
C ASN A 593 16.27 -8.20 -6.63
N TYR A 594 16.49 -9.03 -7.66
CA TYR A 594 17.07 -10.36 -7.48
C TYR A 594 18.53 -10.30 -7.00
N TYR A 595 19.38 -9.45 -7.59
CA TYR A 595 20.76 -9.29 -7.13
C TYR A 595 20.83 -8.76 -5.69
N THR A 596 19.92 -7.86 -5.31
CA THR A 596 19.81 -7.35 -3.94
C THR A 596 19.37 -8.45 -2.97
N LYS A 597 18.38 -9.29 -3.34
CA LYS A 597 17.99 -10.49 -2.56
C LYS A 597 19.15 -11.46 -2.38
N ALA A 598 19.99 -11.64 -3.41
CA ALA A 598 21.21 -12.46 -3.34
C ALA A 598 22.34 -11.83 -2.51
N LYS A 599 22.22 -10.55 -2.12
CA LYS A 599 23.30 -9.75 -1.51
C LYS A 599 24.58 -9.76 -2.36
N ALA A 600 24.41 -9.79 -3.69
CA ALA A 600 25.53 -9.87 -4.63
C ALA A 600 26.22 -8.51 -4.77
N THR A 601 27.55 -8.49 -4.75
CA THR A 601 28.33 -7.27 -5.01
C THR A 601 28.51 -7.02 -6.51
N PRO A 602 28.67 -5.76 -6.96
CA PRO A 602 28.90 -5.44 -8.37
C PRO A 602 30.09 -6.19 -9.00
N SER A 603 31.13 -6.50 -8.22
CA SER A 603 32.29 -7.28 -8.68
C SER A 603 31.91 -8.71 -9.08
N ILE A 604 31.11 -9.37 -8.25
CA ILE A 604 30.64 -10.75 -8.51
C ILE A 604 29.76 -10.75 -9.76
N ILE A 605 28.84 -9.80 -9.87
CA ILE A 605 27.95 -9.67 -11.04
C ILE A 605 28.78 -9.46 -12.31
N THR A 606 29.78 -8.58 -12.29
CA THR A 606 30.67 -8.34 -13.44
C THR A 606 31.37 -9.62 -13.92
N GLU A 607 31.88 -10.45 -13.00
CA GLU A 607 32.50 -11.73 -13.35
C GLU A 607 31.49 -12.70 -13.98
N ARG A 608 30.27 -12.75 -13.46
CA ARG A 608 29.19 -13.59 -13.98
C ARG A 608 28.76 -13.17 -15.39
N LEU A 609 28.54 -11.88 -15.63
CA LEU A 609 28.16 -11.37 -16.94
C LEU A 609 29.23 -11.64 -18.00
N LYS A 610 30.52 -11.49 -17.66
CA LYS A 610 31.62 -11.86 -18.56
C LYS A 610 31.61 -13.34 -18.93
N LYS A 611 31.35 -14.23 -17.96
CA LYS A 611 31.21 -15.68 -18.22
C LYS A 611 29.99 -15.98 -19.08
N LEU A 612 28.88 -15.28 -18.87
CA LEU A 612 27.65 -15.43 -19.64
C LEU A 612 27.83 -15.01 -21.09
N GLU A 613 28.43 -13.83 -21.34
CA GLU A 613 28.75 -13.34 -22.69
C GLU A 613 29.76 -14.24 -23.40
N PHE A 614 30.70 -14.84 -22.67
CA PHE A 614 31.63 -15.81 -23.24
C PHE A 614 30.90 -17.08 -23.72
N LYS A 615 30.01 -17.65 -22.88
CA LYS A 615 29.20 -18.81 -23.26
C LYS A 615 28.27 -18.53 -24.44
N ALA A 616 27.62 -17.36 -24.44
CA ALA A 616 26.74 -16.97 -25.55
C ALA A 616 27.52 -16.92 -26.89
N LYS A 617 28.77 -16.46 -26.87
CA LYS A 617 29.65 -16.46 -28.06
C LYS A 617 30.04 -17.87 -28.51
N GLU A 618 30.23 -18.82 -27.59
CA GLU A 618 30.47 -20.23 -27.95
C GLU A 618 29.27 -20.85 -28.67
N ASP A 619 28.06 -20.45 -28.30
CA ASP A 619 26.78 -20.90 -28.90
C ASP A 619 26.30 -20.03 -30.07
N GLU A 620 27.18 -19.18 -30.64
CA GLU A 620 26.89 -18.28 -31.77
C GLU A 620 25.75 -17.27 -31.52
N VAL A 621 25.51 -16.88 -30.27
CA VAL A 621 24.51 -15.88 -29.87
C VAL A 621 25.17 -14.56 -29.44
N GLU A 622 24.78 -13.45 -30.07
CA GLU A 622 25.19 -12.11 -29.64
C GLU A 622 24.36 -11.66 -28.44
N LEU A 623 24.98 -11.64 -27.25
CA LEU A 623 24.39 -11.13 -26.02
C LEU A 623 25.09 -9.84 -25.58
N ASN A 624 24.32 -8.78 -25.31
CA ASN A 624 24.83 -7.52 -24.76
C ASN A 624 24.20 -7.24 -23.40
N THR A 625 24.95 -7.47 -22.33
CA THR A 625 24.49 -7.25 -20.95
C THR A 625 24.72 -5.82 -20.46
N THR A 626 25.45 -5.01 -21.24
CA THR A 626 25.90 -3.67 -20.84
C THR A 626 24.76 -2.73 -20.44
N PRO A 627 23.67 -2.57 -21.23
CA PRO A 627 22.63 -1.61 -20.90
C PRO A 627 21.91 -1.93 -19.58
N GLY A 628 21.57 -3.21 -19.38
CA GLY A 628 20.96 -3.68 -18.13
C GLY A 628 21.91 -3.53 -16.94
N PHE A 629 23.22 -3.75 -17.13
CA PHE A 629 24.19 -3.58 -16.05
C PHE A 629 24.41 -2.12 -15.66
N VAL A 630 24.38 -1.19 -16.62
CA VAL A 630 24.38 0.25 -16.35
C VAL A 630 23.14 0.65 -15.54
N HIS A 631 21.96 0.11 -15.89
CA HIS A 631 20.73 0.34 -15.13
C HIS A 631 20.83 -0.19 -13.69
N TYR A 632 21.33 -1.42 -13.51
CA TYR A 632 21.58 -2.01 -12.20
C TYR A 632 22.51 -1.14 -11.34
N LEU A 633 23.66 -0.72 -11.87
CA LEU A 633 24.61 0.12 -11.14
C LEU A 633 24.01 1.48 -10.77
N THR A 634 23.17 2.05 -11.64
CA THR A 634 22.47 3.30 -11.38
C THR A 634 21.50 3.17 -10.21
N LEU A 635 20.70 2.11 -10.16
CA LEU A 635 19.79 1.84 -9.03
C LEU A 635 20.56 1.52 -7.74
N TYR A 636 21.61 0.69 -7.83
CA TYR A 636 22.45 0.32 -6.68
C TYR A 636 23.09 1.55 -6.01
N LEU A 637 23.59 2.50 -6.81
CA LEU A 637 24.17 3.75 -6.30
C LEU A 637 23.10 4.71 -5.74
N ASN A 638 21.90 4.72 -6.33
CA ASN A 638 20.78 5.50 -5.81
C ASN A 638 20.35 5.00 -4.42
N ASP A 639 20.09 3.70 -4.25
CA ASP A 639 19.67 3.14 -2.97
C ASP A 639 20.74 3.32 -1.89
N TRP A 640 22.03 3.20 -2.25
CA TRP A 640 23.14 3.50 -1.35
C TRP A 640 23.10 4.96 -0.83
N SER A 641 22.76 5.92 -1.71
CA SER A 641 22.67 7.34 -1.32
C SER A 641 21.55 7.63 -0.31
N GLU A 642 20.47 6.84 -0.33
CA GLU A 642 19.34 7.00 0.59
C GLU A 642 19.62 6.40 1.98
N HIS A 643 20.36 5.29 2.04
CA HIS A 643 20.60 4.54 3.28
C HIS A 643 21.80 5.01 4.12
N LYS A 644 22.56 6.03 3.68
CA LYS A 644 23.69 6.65 4.40
C LYS A 644 24.69 5.64 4.98
N GLU A 645 25.02 4.59 4.22
CA GLU A 645 26.04 3.62 4.65
C GLU A 645 27.43 4.29 4.73
N HIS A 646 28.26 3.86 5.70
CA HIS A 646 29.52 4.54 6.03
C HIS A 646 30.66 4.29 5.03
N GLU A 647 30.59 3.25 4.19
CA GLU A 647 31.60 2.92 3.18
C GLU A 647 31.06 3.17 1.77
N LEU A 648 31.77 3.98 0.99
CA LEU A 648 31.43 4.35 -0.38
C LEU A 648 31.65 3.18 -1.35
N PRO A 649 30.75 2.92 -2.31
CA PRO A 649 30.84 1.81 -3.26
C PRO A 649 31.78 2.14 -4.43
N HIS A 650 33.06 2.39 -4.14
CA HIS A 650 34.09 2.78 -5.10
C HIS A 650 34.13 1.90 -6.36
N THR A 651 33.98 0.59 -6.17
CA THR A 651 34.01 -0.39 -7.26
C THR A 651 32.84 -0.21 -8.22
N ALA A 652 31.63 0.03 -7.70
CA ALA A 652 30.44 0.26 -8.52
C ALA A 652 30.59 1.54 -9.37
N MET A 653 31.09 2.61 -8.76
CA MET A 653 31.30 3.88 -9.45
C MET A 653 32.39 3.81 -10.53
N SER A 654 33.52 3.14 -10.23
CA SER A 654 34.58 2.93 -11.22
C SER A 654 34.06 2.14 -12.43
N LEU A 655 33.30 1.07 -12.19
CA LEU A 655 32.71 0.26 -13.25
C LEU A 655 31.73 1.08 -14.10
N LEU A 656 30.87 1.88 -13.46
CA LEU A 656 29.92 2.75 -14.16
C LEU A 656 30.63 3.75 -15.09
N ILE A 657 31.68 4.44 -14.61
CA ILE A 657 32.48 5.36 -15.44
C ILE A 657 33.16 4.62 -16.58
N ASP A 658 33.79 3.48 -16.31
CA ASP A 658 34.51 2.72 -17.34
C ASP A 658 33.55 2.23 -18.43
N LEU A 659 32.32 1.86 -18.08
CA LEU A 659 31.27 1.50 -19.04
C LEU A 659 30.79 2.72 -19.83
N ALA A 660 30.54 3.85 -19.17
CA ALA A 660 30.14 5.09 -19.84
C ALA A 660 31.15 5.55 -20.90
N GLN A 661 32.45 5.40 -20.62
CA GLN A 661 33.52 5.78 -21.55
C GLN A 661 33.59 4.88 -22.80
N ASN A 662 33.37 3.58 -22.62
CA ASN A 662 33.70 2.58 -23.63
C ASN A 662 32.50 2.11 -24.48
N THR A 663 31.27 2.26 -23.98
CA THR A 663 30.11 1.55 -24.56
C THR A 663 29.09 2.46 -25.24
N GLY A 664 29.20 3.78 -25.06
CA GLY A 664 28.29 4.76 -25.69
C GLY A 664 26.85 4.71 -25.17
N VAL A 665 26.57 3.92 -24.13
CA VAL A 665 25.28 3.91 -23.41
C VAL A 665 25.19 5.19 -22.60
N SER A 666 24.09 5.94 -22.74
CA SER A 666 23.84 7.10 -21.88
C SER A 666 23.70 6.62 -20.45
N VAL A 667 24.62 7.06 -19.63
CA VAL A 667 24.58 6.84 -18.20
C VAL A 667 24.07 8.16 -17.66
N GLN A 668 22.91 8.20 -17.01
CA GLN A 668 22.35 9.41 -16.40
C GLN A 668 23.18 9.86 -15.18
N LEU A 669 24.50 10.03 -15.37
CA LEU A 669 25.50 10.40 -14.37
C LEU A 669 25.15 11.73 -13.73
N SER A 670 24.59 12.66 -14.51
CA SER A 670 24.09 13.93 -14.03
C SER A 670 23.07 13.76 -12.91
N SER A 671 22.12 12.84 -13.04
CA SER A 671 21.13 12.56 -11.99
C SER A 671 21.77 11.99 -10.71
N LEU A 672 22.78 11.12 -10.84
CA LEU A 672 23.50 10.54 -9.70
C LEU A 672 24.32 11.60 -8.95
N VAL A 673 25.02 12.47 -9.70
CA VAL A 673 25.81 13.58 -9.15
C VAL A 673 24.91 14.57 -8.40
N LEU A 674 23.72 14.86 -8.92
CA LEU A 674 22.75 15.75 -8.27
C LEU A 674 22.14 15.14 -6.99
N LYS A 675 21.99 13.82 -6.93
CA LYS A 675 21.42 13.16 -5.74
C LYS A 675 22.38 13.08 -4.57
N SER A 676 23.66 12.84 -4.82
CA SER A 676 24.66 12.69 -3.76
C SER A 676 25.97 13.42 -4.10
N PRO A 677 26.31 14.51 -3.38
CA PRO A 677 27.58 15.20 -3.59
C PRO A 677 28.79 14.32 -3.25
N GLN A 678 28.64 13.32 -2.39
CA GLN A 678 29.73 12.38 -2.04
C GLN A 678 30.15 11.51 -3.23
N LEU A 679 29.24 11.21 -4.15
CA LEU A 679 29.56 10.45 -5.38
C LEU A 679 30.36 11.28 -6.38
N SER A 680 30.20 12.61 -6.36
CA SER A 680 30.88 13.54 -7.26
C SER A 680 32.37 13.73 -6.96
N GLU A 681 32.82 13.38 -5.75
CA GLU A 681 34.24 13.38 -5.37
C GLU A 681 35.06 12.29 -6.11
N TYR A 682 34.39 11.28 -6.66
CA TYR A 682 35.04 10.16 -7.34
C TYR A 682 35.20 10.41 -8.84
N PHE A 683 36.47 10.47 -9.26
CA PHE A 683 36.90 10.66 -10.65
C PHE A 683 36.29 11.88 -11.37
N PRO A 684 36.25 13.07 -10.76
CA PRO A 684 35.57 14.24 -11.30
C PRO A 684 36.06 14.63 -12.70
N GLU A 685 37.35 14.48 -13.02
CA GLU A 685 37.88 14.78 -14.36
C GLU A 685 37.30 13.85 -15.45
N ARG A 686 37.11 12.56 -15.12
CA ARG A 686 36.50 11.60 -16.05
C ARG A 686 35.01 11.87 -16.21
N THR A 687 34.32 12.17 -15.11
CA THR A 687 32.89 12.50 -15.08
C THR A 687 32.60 13.79 -15.85
N ILE A 688 33.40 14.84 -15.63
CA ILE A 688 33.33 16.11 -16.38
C ILE A 688 33.48 15.84 -17.89
N HIS A 689 34.47 15.03 -18.29
CA HIS A 689 34.69 14.72 -19.70
C HIS A 689 33.51 13.98 -20.34
N ILE A 690 32.89 13.05 -19.62
CA ILE A 690 31.72 12.29 -20.10
C ILE A 690 30.52 13.22 -20.25
N ILE A 691 30.18 14.01 -19.21
CA ILE A 691 29.03 14.93 -19.25
C ILE A 691 29.22 15.99 -20.35
N GLN A 692 30.44 16.51 -20.53
CA GLN A 692 30.75 17.44 -21.63
C GLN A 692 30.55 16.79 -23.00
N LYS A 693 30.88 15.50 -23.15
CA LYS A 693 30.68 14.74 -24.38
C LYS A 693 29.19 14.50 -24.65
N GLU A 694 28.41 14.13 -23.65
CA GLU A 694 26.94 13.97 -23.76
C GLU A 694 26.26 15.29 -24.15
N LEU A 695 26.68 16.41 -23.55
CA LEU A 695 26.20 17.75 -23.88
C LEU A 695 26.46 18.14 -25.35
N GLN A 696 27.53 17.60 -25.94
CA GLN A 696 27.90 17.86 -27.35
C GLN A 696 27.20 16.92 -28.34
N GLN A 697 26.70 15.76 -27.89
CA GLN A 697 26.14 14.71 -28.75
C GLN A 697 24.64 14.84 -28.99
N ASP A 698 23.85 15.28 -28.00
CA ASP A 698 22.39 15.18 -28.04
C ASP A 698 21.65 16.34 -28.72
N GLY A 699 22.32 17.44 -29.08
CA GLY A 699 21.70 18.58 -29.78
C GLY A 699 20.67 19.39 -28.96
N GLU A 700 20.06 18.79 -27.93
CA GLU A 700 19.23 19.40 -26.91
C GLU A 700 19.97 19.46 -25.58
N LEU A 701 20.02 20.64 -24.96
CA LEU A 701 20.64 20.85 -23.65
C LEU A 701 19.70 20.32 -22.55
N GLN A 702 20.05 19.21 -21.92
CA GLN A 702 19.38 18.71 -20.72
C GLN A 702 19.81 19.50 -19.49
N VAL A 703 18.86 19.87 -18.62
CA VAL A 703 19.13 20.75 -17.47
C VAL A 703 19.98 20.06 -16.42
N GLU A 704 19.75 18.77 -16.20
CA GLU A 704 20.48 17.93 -15.26
C GLU A 704 21.96 17.89 -15.60
N ASN A 705 22.31 17.79 -16.88
CA ASN A 705 23.69 17.78 -17.36
C ASN A 705 24.39 19.12 -17.10
N VAL A 706 23.69 20.23 -17.30
CA VAL A 706 24.19 21.59 -17.02
C VAL A 706 24.46 21.76 -15.54
N LEU A 707 23.47 21.47 -14.68
CA LEU A 707 23.60 21.65 -13.23
C LEU A 707 24.66 20.73 -12.61
N ALA A 708 24.71 19.46 -13.02
CA ALA A 708 25.71 18.52 -12.55
C ALA A 708 27.13 18.95 -12.97
N LEU A 709 27.30 19.45 -14.19
CA LEU A 709 28.60 19.97 -14.66
C LEU A 709 29.02 21.21 -13.88
N CYS A 710 28.10 22.14 -13.61
CA CYS A 710 28.38 23.32 -12.79
C CYS A 710 28.82 22.93 -11.37
N LEU A 711 28.15 21.97 -10.74
CA LEU A 711 28.54 21.46 -9.42
C LEU A 711 29.95 20.88 -9.41
N LEU A 712 30.28 20.03 -10.38
CA LEU A 712 31.61 19.42 -10.51
C LEU A 712 32.72 20.47 -10.76
N LEU A 713 32.43 21.52 -11.53
CA LEU A 713 33.38 22.60 -11.80
C LEU A 713 33.58 23.51 -10.58
N LEU A 714 32.51 23.81 -9.84
CA LEU A 714 32.58 24.59 -8.59
C LEU A 714 33.42 23.87 -7.54
N GLN A 715 33.24 22.57 -7.36
CA GLN A 715 34.09 21.73 -6.49
C GLN A 715 35.59 21.75 -6.86
N ARG A 716 35.91 22.12 -8.11
CA ARG A 716 37.29 22.27 -8.61
C ARG A 716 37.79 23.72 -8.60
N GLU A 717 37.06 24.62 -7.98
CA GLU A 717 37.34 26.07 -7.94
C GLU A 717 37.38 26.71 -9.35
N LYS A 718 36.73 26.09 -10.36
CA LYS A 718 36.68 26.57 -11.75
C LYS A 718 35.44 27.42 -12.01
N LEU A 719 35.31 28.54 -11.28
CA LEU A 719 34.15 29.42 -11.35
C LEU A 719 33.88 29.96 -12.77
N GLU A 720 34.91 30.39 -13.49
CA GLU A 720 34.76 30.98 -14.83
C GLU A 720 34.17 29.99 -15.85
N GLU A 721 34.60 28.72 -15.81
CA GLU A 721 34.07 27.67 -16.69
C GLU A 721 32.59 27.39 -16.37
N ALA A 722 32.23 27.32 -15.08
CA ALA A 722 30.85 27.11 -14.65
C ALA A 722 29.93 28.28 -15.06
N THR A 723 30.41 29.52 -14.93
CA THR A 723 29.68 30.73 -15.37
C THR A 723 29.43 30.70 -16.88
N ASN A 724 30.44 30.36 -17.69
CA ASN A 724 30.30 30.30 -19.14
C ASN A 724 29.25 29.27 -19.59
N ILE A 725 29.15 28.14 -18.89
CA ILE A 725 28.18 27.09 -19.20
C ILE A 725 26.75 27.56 -18.93
N ILE A 726 26.49 28.17 -17.76
CA ILE A 726 25.15 28.69 -17.43
C ILE A 726 24.76 29.83 -18.37
N GLN A 727 25.70 30.71 -18.74
CA GLN A 727 25.43 31.78 -19.69
C GLN A 727 25.12 31.29 -21.11
N ALA A 728 25.63 30.12 -21.49
CA ALA A 728 25.38 29.52 -22.80
C ALA A 728 23.99 28.86 -22.91
N VAL A 729 23.25 28.75 -21.81
CA VAL A 729 21.92 28.13 -21.77
C VAL A 729 20.86 28.97 -22.49
N PRO A 730 19.95 28.35 -23.28
CA PRO A 730 18.82 29.04 -23.88
C PRO A 730 17.85 29.58 -22.83
N LYS A 731 17.57 30.89 -22.85
CA LYS A 731 16.55 31.54 -22.01
C LYS A 731 15.12 31.30 -22.54
N SER A 732 14.81 30.05 -22.88
CA SER A 732 13.47 29.63 -23.30
C SER A 732 12.60 29.34 -22.07
N SER A 733 11.30 29.62 -22.14
CA SER A 733 10.37 29.36 -21.03
C SER A 733 10.32 27.88 -20.64
N GLN A 734 10.50 26.97 -21.59
CA GLN A 734 10.51 25.53 -21.34
C GLN A 734 11.74 25.09 -20.52
N PHE A 735 12.92 25.61 -20.85
CA PHE A 735 14.14 25.29 -20.11
C PHE A 735 14.11 25.87 -18.69
N SER A 736 13.62 27.11 -18.52
CA SER A 736 13.47 27.70 -17.19
C SER A 736 12.53 26.90 -16.30
N ASP A 737 11.42 26.39 -16.85
CA ASP A 737 10.46 25.58 -16.11
C ASP A 737 11.07 24.22 -15.71
N GLN A 738 11.83 23.58 -16.61
CA GLN A 738 12.56 22.34 -16.31
C GLN A 738 13.63 22.56 -15.22
N MET A 739 14.40 23.66 -15.29
CA MET A 739 15.40 23.99 -14.28
C MET A 739 14.80 24.18 -12.89
N VAL A 740 13.64 24.85 -12.81
CA VAL A 740 12.91 25.00 -11.55
C VAL A 740 12.48 23.64 -11.01
N GLN A 741 11.95 22.74 -11.86
CA GLN A 741 11.52 21.41 -11.43
C GLN A 741 12.69 20.56 -10.89
N VAL A 742 13.84 20.55 -11.57
CA VAL A 742 15.02 19.79 -11.17
C VAL A 742 15.60 20.32 -9.85
N LEU A 743 15.77 21.64 -9.72
CA LEU A 743 16.27 22.27 -8.49
C LEU A 743 15.30 22.10 -7.31
N GLU A 744 13.99 22.09 -7.59
CA GLU A 744 12.97 21.81 -6.58
C GLU A 744 13.09 20.37 -6.06
N HIS A 745 13.38 19.39 -6.94
CA HIS A 745 13.61 17.99 -6.54
C HIS A 745 14.92 17.83 -5.74
N HIS A 746 15.97 18.59 -6.07
CA HIS A 746 17.29 18.55 -5.42
C HIS A 746 17.58 19.78 -4.54
N ALA A 747 16.64 20.16 -3.68
CA ALA A 747 16.73 21.36 -2.84
C ALA A 747 17.90 21.33 -1.83
N ASN A 748 18.38 20.14 -1.47
CA ASN A 748 19.54 19.95 -0.61
C ASN A 748 20.81 20.58 -1.17
N LEU A 749 20.97 20.63 -2.50
CA LEU A 749 22.15 21.22 -3.16
C LEU A 749 22.22 22.75 -3.03
N LEU A 750 21.14 23.40 -2.61
CA LEU A 750 21.07 24.86 -2.53
C LEU A 750 21.69 25.42 -1.23
N PHE A 751 21.90 24.57 -0.23
CA PHE A 751 22.41 24.94 1.09
C PHE A 751 23.69 24.15 1.39
N ASP A 752 24.53 24.69 2.26
CA ASP A 752 25.77 24.01 2.67
C ASP A 752 25.48 22.89 3.69
N ASP A 753 26.05 21.70 3.48
CA ASP A 753 25.75 20.45 4.22
C ASP A 753 26.10 20.52 5.72
N GLY A 754 26.97 21.46 6.12
CA GLY A 754 27.38 21.68 7.50
C GLY A 754 26.56 22.74 8.26
N ASP A 755 25.90 23.65 7.55
CA ASP A 755 25.22 24.79 8.15
C ASP A 755 24.07 25.23 7.23
N LYS A 756 22.84 24.78 7.53
CA LYS A 756 21.59 25.17 6.82
C LYS A 756 21.32 26.68 6.79
N PHE A 757 22.24 27.48 7.33
CA PHE A 757 22.22 28.92 7.39
C PHE A 757 23.07 29.60 6.30
N LEU A 758 23.65 28.85 5.36
CA LEU A 758 24.44 29.38 4.24
C LEU A 758 23.98 28.79 2.90
N PHE A 759 24.05 29.62 1.86
CA PHE A 759 23.84 29.19 0.49
C PHE A 759 25.08 28.47 -0.03
N SER A 760 24.87 27.42 -0.82
CA SER A 760 25.95 26.75 -1.54
C SER A 760 26.56 27.65 -2.63
N GLU A 761 27.75 27.32 -3.11
CA GLU A 761 28.38 28.01 -4.24
C GLU A 761 27.51 27.95 -5.51
N LEU A 762 26.79 26.84 -5.70
CA LEU A 762 25.82 26.70 -6.79
C LEU A 762 24.70 27.74 -6.66
N SER A 763 24.13 27.89 -5.46
CA SER A 763 23.11 28.90 -5.20
C SER A 763 23.61 30.31 -5.48
N LEU A 764 24.84 30.64 -5.08
CA LEU A 764 25.43 31.96 -5.35
C LEU A 764 25.61 32.21 -6.85
N LEU A 765 26.07 31.20 -7.60
CA LEU A 765 26.20 31.27 -9.06
C LEU A 765 24.83 31.45 -9.74
N LEU A 766 23.82 30.68 -9.33
CA LEU A 766 22.45 30.79 -9.85
C LEU A 766 21.80 32.14 -9.51
N MET A 767 22.09 32.72 -8.34
CA MET A 767 21.63 34.07 -7.99
C MET A 767 22.20 35.15 -8.92
N LEU A 768 23.41 34.95 -9.46
CA LEU A 768 24.04 35.88 -10.38
C LEU A 768 23.48 35.73 -11.80
N GLU A 769 23.42 34.51 -12.31
CA GLU A 769 23.13 34.23 -13.73
C GLU A 769 21.65 33.91 -14.02
N SER A 770 20.91 33.38 -13.05
CA SER A 770 19.50 32.91 -13.20
C SER A 770 18.61 33.34 -12.01
N PRO A 771 18.49 34.66 -11.74
CA PRO A 771 17.84 35.18 -10.53
C PRO A 771 16.33 34.90 -10.47
N CYS A 772 15.65 34.79 -11.60
CA CYS A 772 14.21 34.54 -11.64
C CYS A 772 13.88 33.11 -11.20
N GLU A 773 14.60 32.14 -11.76
CA GLU A 773 14.38 30.71 -11.55
C GLU A 773 14.72 30.32 -10.12
N ILE A 774 15.86 30.77 -9.59
CA ILE A 774 16.23 30.49 -8.19
C ILE A 774 15.24 31.14 -7.21
N SER A 775 14.73 32.34 -7.50
CA SER A 775 13.71 32.97 -6.64
C SER A 775 12.40 32.18 -6.60
N LEU A 776 12.02 31.56 -7.72
CA LEU A 776 10.82 30.72 -7.83
C LEU A 776 10.99 29.38 -7.11
N VAL A 777 12.18 28.76 -7.21
CA VAL A 777 12.49 27.54 -6.45
C VAL A 777 12.43 27.83 -4.95
N LEU A 778 13.13 28.87 -4.49
CA LEU A 778 13.14 29.25 -3.07
C LEU A 778 11.75 29.60 -2.54
N SER A 779 10.87 30.21 -3.35
CA SER A 779 9.51 30.51 -2.91
C SER A 779 8.66 29.25 -2.76
N LYS A 780 8.73 28.31 -3.71
CA LYS A 780 8.05 27.01 -3.65
C LYS A 780 8.49 26.15 -2.47
N LEU A 781 9.77 26.19 -2.10
CA LEU A 781 10.27 25.48 -0.91
C LEU A 781 9.59 25.97 0.38
N ILE A 782 9.22 27.24 0.44
CA ILE A 782 8.51 27.85 1.58
C ILE A 782 7.00 27.58 1.49
N THR A 783 6.41 27.78 0.31
CA THR A 783 4.94 27.81 0.14
C THR A 783 4.32 26.44 -0.12
N GLU A 784 4.91 25.63 -1.00
CA GLU A 784 4.38 24.34 -1.44
C GLU A 784 4.94 23.19 -0.61
N LYS A 785 6.28 23.09 -0.49
CA LYS A 785 6.95 21.98 0.21
C LYS A 785 7.09 22.17 1.72
N LYS A 786 7.08 23.42 2.20
CA LYS A 786 7.27 23.79 3.62
C LYS A 786 8.54 23.20 4.25
N GLU A 787 9.61 23.06 3.46
CA GLU A 787 10.90 22.53 3.93
C GLU A 787 11.72 23.59 4.68
N VAL A 788 11.51 24.86 4.37
CA VAL A 788 12.22 26.01 4.96
C VAL A 788 11.22 27.10 5.34
N ASP A 789 11.37 27.69 6.53
CA ASP A 789 10.53 28.83 6.93
C ASP A 789 11.00 30.14 6.31
N LEU A 790 10.06 31.06 6.07
CA LEU A 790 10.37 32.41 5.59
C LEU A 790 11.38 33.15 6.49
N GLN A 791 11.22 33.08 7.81
CA GLN A 791 12.13 33.74 8.76
C GLN A 791 13.54 33.19 8.67
N HIS A 792 13.67 31.86 8.56
CA HIS A 792 14.95 31.19 8.36
C HIS A 792 15.59 31.64 7.04
N MET A 793 14.84 31.61 5.94
CA MET A 793 15.33 32.03 4.62
C MET A 793 15.82 33.49 4.60
N VAL A 794 15.04 34.42 5.19
CA VAL A 794 15.43 35.83 5.30
C VAL A 794 16.71 35.98 6.12
N GLN A 795 16.89 35.21 7.19
CA GLN A 795 18.14 35.23 7.96
C GLN A 795 19.34 34.74 7.14
N VAL A 796 19.18 33.73 6.28
CA VAL A 796 20.26 33.27 5.38
C VAL A 796 20.72 34.42 4.47
N PHE A 797 19.78 35.14 3.84
CA PHE A 797 20.11 36.30 3.00
C PHE A 797 20.79 37.43 3.79
N LEU A 798 20.36 37.70 5.02
CA LEU A 798 20.94 38.77 5.85
C LEU A 798 22.36 38.46 6.35
N ARG A 799 22.77 37.19 6.39
CA ARG A 799 24.13 36.79 6.76
C ARG A 799 25.15 37.00 5.63
N LEU A 800 24.70 37.18 4.39
CA LEU A 800 25.57 37.50 3.25
C LEU A 800 26.16 38.91 3.44
N SER A 801 27.48 38.99 3.62
CA SER A 801 28.18 40.26 3.78
C SER A 801 28.22 40.99 2.42
N ASN A 802 27.58 42.16 2.33
CA ASN A 802 27.44 42.98 1.12
C ASN A 802 26.73 42.26 -0.05
N PRO A 803 25.41 42.05 0.02
CA PRO A 803 24.67 41.47 -1.09
C PRO A 803 24.76 42.38 -2.32
N GLY A 804 25.29 41.84 -3.42
CA GLY A 804 25.30 42.52 -4.71
C GLY A 804 23.88 42.81 -5.24
N PRO A 805 23.76 43.54 -6.37
CA PRO A 805 22.46 43.90 -6.93
C PRO A 805 21.61 42.68 -7.32
N HIS A 806 22.24 41.60 -7.79
CA HIS A 806 21.57 40.35 -8.17
C HIS A 806 20.98 39.60 -6.96
N ILE A 807 21.73 39.44 -5.87
CA ILE A 807 21.26 38.79 -4.64
C ILE A 807 20.08 39.57 -4.03
N SER A 808 20.19 40.90 -4.04
CA SER A 808 19.11 41.78 -3.56
C SER A 808 17.83 41.62 -4.40
N LEU A 809 17.98 41.42 -5.71
CA LEU A 809 16.87 41.16 -6.61
C LEU A 809 16.20 39.80 -6.35
N VAL A 810 16.98 38.75 -6.11
CA VAL A 810 16.46 37.42 -5.75
C VAL A 810 15.63 37.48 -4.47
N LEU A 811 16.12 38.16 -3.43
CA LEU A 811 15.37 38.36 -2.19
C LEU A 811 14.07 39.14 -2.43
N GLN A 812 14.11 40.17 -3.29
CA GLN A 812 12.92 40.93 -3.64
C GLN A 812 11.87 40.07 -4.34
N LEU A 813 12.26 39.29 -5.37
CA LEU A 813 11.35 38.41 -6.12
C LEU A 813 10.77 37.29 -5.23
N LEU A 814 11.60 36.71 -4.35
CA LEU A 814 11.18 35.73 -3.36
C LEU A 814 10.07 36.29 -2.45
N LEU A 815 10.30 37.47 -1.86
CA LEU A 815 9.33 38.11 -0.98
C LEU A 815 8.04 38.50 -1.72
N GLU A 816 8.15 38.98 -2.96
CA GLU A 816 6.99 39.28 -3.82
C GLU A 816 6.07 38.06 -4.02
N GLN A 817 6.66 36.88 -4.24
CA GLN A 817 5.92 35.64 -4.46
C GLN A 817 5.34 35.05 -3.16
N VAL A 818 6.14 34.99 -2.10
CA VAL A 818 5.73 34.38 -0.82
C VAL A 818 4.67 35.23 -0.10
N LEU A 819 4.89 36.56 -0.01
CA LEU A 819 3.97 37.46 0.69
C LEU A 819 2.62 37.62 -0.04
N SER A 820 2.54 37.27 -1.33
CA SER A 820 1.28 37.23 -2.08
C SER A 820 0.27 36.20 -1.51
N ILE A 821 0.73 35.28 -0.66
CA ILE A 821 -0.10 34.29 0.04
C ILE A 821 -0.40 34.79 1.47
N PRO A 822 -1.68 34.90 1.89
CA PRO A 822 -2.06 35.47 3.20
C PRO A 822 -1.41 34.80 4.42
N GLU A 823 -1.11 33.51 4.33
CA GLU A 823 -0.55 32.70 5.43
C GLU A 823 0.86 33.13 5.85
N PHE A 824 1.63 33.76 4.95
CA PHE A 824 3.05 34.06 5.15
C PHE A 824 3.33 35.56 5.41
N GLN A 825 2.30 36.35 5.70
CA GLN A 825 2.45 37.79 5.92
C GLN A 825 3.16 38.10 7.24
N ASP A 826 4.46 38.34 7.14
CA ASP A 826 5.33 38.73 8.27
C ASP A 826 5.73 40.20 8.20
N VAL A 827 5.63 40.91 9.32
CA VAL A 827 5.86 42.37 9.41
C VAL A 827 7.29 42.74 9.04
N GLU A 828 8.28 41.96 9.49
CA GLU A 828 9.69 42.26 9.21
C GLU A 828 10.05 42.00 7.75
N SER A 829 9.53 40.92 7.16
CA SER A 829 9.66 40.59 5.74
C SER A 829 9.03 41.66 4.84
N ILE A 830 7.86 42.19 5.22
CA ILE A 830 7.21 43.31 4.53
C ILE A 830 8.08 44.58 4.62
N LYS A 831 8.65 44.89 5.80
CA LYS A 831 9.55 46.05 5.95
C LYS A 831 10.80 45.93 5.07
N ILE A 832 11.36 44.72 4.94
CA ILE A 832 12.52 44.46 4.05
C ILE A 832 12.13 44.73 2.59
N LEU A 833 10.96 44.24 2.15
CA LEU A 833 10.46 44.49 0.80
C LEU A 833 10.22 45.99 0.52
N VAL A 834 9.60 46.70 1.48
CA VAL A 834 9.39 48.17 1.39
C VAL A 834 10.72 48.91 1.27
N ARG A 835 11.74 48.54 2.05
CA ARG A 835 13.08 49.12 1.96
C ARG A 835 13.73 48.86 0.60
N SER A 836 13.54 47.67 0.02
CA SER A 836 14.02 47.34 -1.33
C SER A 836 13.41 48.26 -2.39
N TYR A 837 12.07 48.40 -2.40
CA TYR A 837 11.39 49.30 -3.33
C TYR A 837 11.80 50.77 -3.16
N LEU A 838 11.89 51.27 -1.93
CA LEU A 838 12.33 52.64 -1.67
C LEU A 838 13.77 52.88 -2.13
N SER A 839 14.66 51.91 -1.94
CA SER A 839 16.03 51.96 -2.41
C SER A 839 16.08 52.01 -3.95
N ASP A 840 15.25 51.23 -4.65
CA ASP A 840 15.13 51.26 -6.12
C ASP A 840 14.54 52.57 -6.67
N ILE A 841 13.64 53.20 -5.93
CA ILE A 841 13.07 54.51 -6.28
C ILE A 841 14.12 55.62 -6.08
N GLN A 842 14.94 55.52 -5.03
CA GLN A 842 15.98 56.50 -4.71
C GLN A 842 17.20 56.40 -5.63
N ARG A 843 17.60 55.19 -6.02
CA ARG A 843 18.72 54.98 -6.94
C ARG A 843 18.28 55.34 -8.36
N LYS A 844 18.79 56.44 -8.90
CA LYS A 844 18.66 56.83 -10.31
C LYS A 844 19.46 55.92 -11.28
N SER A 845 19.70 54.66 -10.92
CA SER A 845 20.56 53.74 -11.65
C SER A 845 19.85 53.14 -12.86
N GLN A 846 20.50 53.18 -14.02
CA GLN A 846 20.05 52.62 -15.31
C GLN A 846 20.35 51.11 -15.48
N GLU A 847 20.55 50.36 -14.39
CA GLU A 847 20.94 48.95 -14.50
C GLU A 847 19.74 48.01 -14.61
N CYS A 848 19.77 47.25 -15.70
CA CYS A 848 18.99 46.08 -16.11
C CYS A 848 17.55 45.98 -15.56
N VAL A 849 16.58 46.30 -16.42
CA VAL A 849 15.19 45.84 -16.26
C VAL A 849 15.18 44.35 -16.57
N ILE A 850 15.12 43.51 -15.54
CA ILE A 850 14.74 42.11 -15.74
C ILE A 850 13.22 42.09 -15.89
N GLU A 851 12.72 41.55 -17.00
CA GLU A 851 11.30 41.38 -17.30
C GLU A 851 10.67 40.33 -16.37
N GLY A 852 10.45 40.70 -15.10
CA GLY A 852 9.87 39.84 -14.07
C GLY A 852 8.55 40.39 -13.54
N ILE A 853 7.48 39.59 -13.70
CA ILE A 853 6.06 39.83 -13.35
C ILE A 853 5.38 40.88 -14.25
N GLN A 854 4.89 40.42 -15.40
CA GLN A 854 4.18 41.24 -16.41
C GLN A 854 2.84 41.85 -15.92
N ASN A 855 2.33 41.47 -14.73
CA ASN A 855 1.06 41.97 -14.20
C ASN A 855 1.20 42.45 -12.74
N VAL A 856 1.63 43.70 -12.57
CA VAL A 856 1.68 44.38 -11.25
C VAL A 856 0.31 44.38 -10.56
N GLU A 857 -0.78 44.48 -11.31
CA GLU A 857 -2.16 44.49 -10.79
C GLU A 857 -2.63 43.15 -10.21
N LYS A 858 -1.89 42.04 -10.46
CA LYS A 858 -2.14 40.75 -9.82
C LYS A 858 -1.31 40.55 -8.54
N LEU A 859 -0.25 41.36 -8.36
CA LEU A 859 0.63 41.30 -7.21
C LEU A 859 -0.14 41.78 -5.98
N PHE A 860 -0.12 41.01 -4.89
CA PHE A 860 -0.85 41.29 -3.64
C PHE A 860 -2.39 41.27 -3.71
N LYS A 861 -2.99 40.80 -4.82
CA LYS A 861 -4.46 40.71 -5.03
C LYS A 861 -5.20 42.05 -4.85
N THR A 862 -4.52 43.18 -5.06
CA THR A 862 -5.10 44.52 -4.93
C THR A 862 -5.33 45.20 -6.27
N ILE A 863 -6.49 45.84 -6.41
CA ILE A 863 -6.77 46.71 -7.55
C ILE A 863 -6.11 48.06 -7.27
N ARG A 864 -5.18 48.48 -8.13
CA ARG A 864 -4.59 49.81 -8.07
C ARG A 864 -5.68 50.86 -8.34
N PRO A 865 -5.96 51.78 -7.41
CA PRO A 865 -6.97 52.83 -7.59
C PRO A 865 -6.75 53.65 -8.86
N SER A 866 -7.84 54.06 -9.51
CA SER A 866 -7.82 54.81 -10.77
C SER A 866 -7.26 56.22 -10.61
N PHE A 867 -7.45 56.87 -9.45
CA PHE A 867 -6.91 58.20 -9.17
C PHE A 867 -5.38 58.27 -9.24
N LEU A 868 -4.69 57.15 -8.99
CA LEU A 868 -3.22 57.08 -9.09
C LEU A 868 -2.72 57.20 -10.53
N LYS A 869 -3.58 56.95 -11.53
CA LYS A 869 -3.26 57.13 -12.96
C LYS A 869 -3.36 58.59 -13.40
N GLU A 870 -4.13 59.39 -12.67
CA GLU A 870 -4.42 60.81 -12.96
C GLU A 870 -3.48 61.77 -12.23
N LEU A 871 -2.72 61.28 -11.24
CA LEU A 871 -1.62 62.03 -10.64
C LEU A 871 -0.45 62.11 -11.63
N PRO A 872 0.26 63.25 -11.74
CA PRO A 872 1.46 63.29 -12.57
C PRO A 872 2.42 62.22 -12.07
N SER A 873 2.69 61.22 -12.92
CA SER A 873 3.79 60.29 -12.69
C SER A 873 5.02 61.15 -12.49
N THR A 874 5.63 61.08 -11.31
CA THR A 874 6.79 61.89 -10.93
C THR A 874 7.76 61.99 -12.10
N LEU A 875 7.82 63.18 -12.70
CA LEU A 875 8.57 63.44 -13.92
C LEU A 875 10.05 63.08 -13.70
N ASN A 876 10.59 62.22 -14.57
CA ASN A 876 11.99 61.74 -14.67
C ASN A 876 12.43 60.53 -13.81
N LEU A 877 11.56 59.54 -13.54
CA LEU A 877 11.99 58.23 -13.03
C LEU A 877 12.39 57.26 -14.17
N SER A 878 13.33 56.35 -13.88
CA SER A 878 13.65 55.23 -14.80
C SER A 878 12.48 54.24 -14.89
N SER A 879 12.44 53.41 -15.94
CA SER A 879 11.41 52.36 -16.10
C SER A 879 11.36 51.39 -14.91
N LYS A 880 12.53 51.08 -14.31
CA LYS A 880 12.64 50.26 -13.09
C LYS A 880 12.04 50.96 -11.88
N SER A 881 12.39 52.23 -11.67
CA SER A 881 11.89 53.02 -10.53
C SER A 881 10.38 53.25 -10.63
N GLN A 882 9.83 53.35 -11.85
CA GLN A 882 8.38 53.42 -12.08
C GLN A 882 7.68 52.10 -11.74
N LEU A 883 8.29 50.96 -12.08
CA LEU A 883 7.75 49.64 -11.72
C LEU A 883 7.76 49.42 -10.19
N SER A 884 8.86 49.73 -9.51
CA SER A 884 8.97 49.63 -8.05
C SER A 884 8.01 50.59 -7.32
N LEU A 885 7.76 51.78 -7.88
CA LEU A 885 6.73 52.70 -7.39
C LEU A 885 5.33 52.08 -7.48
N MET A 886 4.96 51.51 -8.63
CA MET A 886 3.66 50.85 -8.80
C MET A 886 3.49 49.65 -7.86
N LYS A 887 4.54 48.84 -7.67
CA LYS A 887 4.54 47.72 -6.72
C LYS A 887 4.34 48.19 -5.27
N LEU A 888 5.01 49.29 -4.86
CA LEU A 888 4.86 49.88 -3.54
C LEU A 888 3.46 50.49 -3.32
N GLU A 889 2.89 51.14 -4.33
CA GLU A 889 1.51 51.65 -4.28
C GLU A 889 0.50 50.51 -4.07
N CYS A 890 0.62 49.41 -4.82
CA CYS A 890 -0.26 48.24 -4.67
C CYS A 890 -0.13 47.59 -3.29
N LEU A 891 1.08 47.55 -2.73
CA LEU A 891 1.34 47.06 -1.36
C LEU A 891 0.73 47.98 -0.29
N LEU A 892 0.73 49.30 -0.49
CA LEU A 892 0.08 50.22 0.45
C LEU A 892 -1.45 50.09 0.42
N CYS A 893 -2.02 49.77 -0.74
CA CYS A 893 -3.44 49.50 -0.92
C CYS A 893 -3.89 48.15 -0.34
N SER A 894 -2.97 47.22 0.00
CA SER A 894 -3.33 45.88 0.48
C SER A 894 -3.73 45.81 1.95
N ASN A 895 -3.55 46.90 2.71
CA ASN A 895 -3.77 46.97 4.15
C ASN A 895 -2.88 46.05 5.00
N TRP A 896 -1.81 45.47 4.44
CA TRP A 896 -0.92 44.55 5.17
C TRP A 896 0.04 45.25 6.14
N LEU A 897 0.24 46.57 5.97
CA LEU A 897 1.09 47.37 6.85
C LEU A 897 0.33 47.87 8.09
N ASN A 898 0.87 47.60 9.27
CA ASN A 898 0.33 48.12 10.52
C ASN A 898 0.52 49.65 10.63
N LYS A 899 -0.21 50.27 11.59
CA LYS A 899 -0.21 51.73 11.78
C LYS A 899 1.19 52.29 12.03
N GLN A 900 2.01 51.60 12.83
CA GLN A 900 3.38 52.01 13.14
C GLN A 900 4.29 52.04 11.90
N CYS A 901 4.23 51.01 11.04
CA CYS A 901 5.02 50.97 9.81
C CYS A 901 4.59 52.06 8.83
N LYS A 902 3.29 52.36 8.75
CA LYS A 902 2.77 53.46 7.93
C LYS A 902 3.27 54.82 8.45
N GLU A 903 3.34 55.02 9.75
CA GLU A 903 3.87 56.25 10.36
C GLU A 903 5.38 56.42 10.11
N GLU A 904 6.18 55.36 10.27
CA GLU A 904 7.62 55.35 9.94
C GLU A 904 7.86 55.63 8.45
N LEU A 905 7.06 55.01 7.58
CA LEU A 905 7.11 55.23 6.14
C LEU A 905 6.70 56.66 5.76
N CYS A 906 5.69 57.24 6.41
CA CYS A 906 5.31 58.66 6.23
C CYS A 906 6.48 59.59 6.53
N GLN A 907 7.14 59.38 7.66
CA GLN A 907 8.30 60.19 8.07
C GLN A 907 9.45 60.06 7.06
N TYR A 908 9.70 58.85 6.56
CA TYR A 908 10.72 58.62 5.54
C TYR A 908 10.38 59.32 4.22
N ILE A 909 9.16 59.14 3.69
CA ILE A 909 8.72 59.72 2.41
C ILE A 909 8.74 61.25 2.48
N SER A 910 8.19 61.85 3.54
CA SER A 910 8.18 63.31 3.72
C SER A 910 9.59 63.92 3.77
N THR A 911 10.58 63.15 4.22
CA THR A 911 11.97 63.63 4.35
C THR A 911 12.79 63.38 3.08
N ILE A 912 12.63 62.23 2.43
CA ILE A 912 13.56 61.75 1.38
C ILE A 912 12.91 61.79 -0.02
N LEU A 913 11.59 61.64 -0.11
CA LEU A 913 10.83 61.64 -1.37
C LEU A 913 9.63 62.63 -1.30
N PRO A 914 9.87 63.93 -1.03
CA PRO A 914 8.80 64.92 -0.87
C PRO A 914 7.95 65.12 -2.13
N ASP A 915 8.51 64.82 -3.29
CA ASP A 915 7.85 65.00 -4.59
C ASP A 915 6.92 63.81 -4.96
N CYS A 916 6.95 62.70 -4.22
CA CYS A 916 6.12 61.51 -4.46
C CYS A 916 4.75 61.63 -3.79
N ILE A 917 3.87 62.44 -4.39
CA ILE A 917 2.53 62.75 -3.87
C ILE A 917 1.66 61.49 -3.73
N SER A 918 1.78 60.51 -4.63
CA SER A 918 1.00 59.26 -4.58
C SER A 918 1.23 58.47 -3.28
N LEU A 919 2.49 58.30 -2.88
CA LEU A 919 2.85 57.59 -1.65
C LEU A 919 2.46 58.38 -0.39
N GLN A 920 2.55 59.72 -0.42
CA GLN A 920 2.11 60.58 0.70
C GLN A 920 0.60 60.42 0.96
N ILE A 921 -0.20 60.43 -0.09
CA ILE A 921 -1.66 60.24 -0.01
C ILE A 921 -2.01 58.86 0.57
N LEU A 922 -1.37 57.80 0.05
CA LEU A 922 -1.65 56.43 0.49
C LEU A 922 -1.21 56.17 1.95
N CYS A 923 -0.15 56.83 2.42
CA CYS A 923 0.28 56.69 3.82
C CYS A 923 -0.52 57.58 4.79
N GLN A 924 -1.10 58.70 4.32
CA GLN A 924 -1.90 59.64 5.11
C GLN A 924 -3.31 59.87 4.52
N PRO A 925 -4.19 58.85 4.54
CA PRO A 925 -5.52 58.96 3.92
C PRO A 925 -6.40 60.05 4.56
N GLN A 926 -6.16 60.41 5.83
CA GLN A 926 -6.91 61.45 6.54
C GLN A 926 -6.61 62.86 6.02
N ASN A 927 -5.37 63.10 5.58
CA ASN A 927 -4.93 64.39 5.04
C ASN A 927 -5.00 64.44 3.51
N ALA A 928 -5.38 63.33 2.87
CA ALA A 928 -5.38 63.19 1.42
C ALA A 928 -6.20 64.28 0.70
N VAL A 929 -7.38 64.62 1.23
CA VAL A 929 -8.23 65.68 0.66
C VAL A 929 -7.55 67.05 0.73
N GLU A 930 -6.81 67.34 1.81
CA GLU A 930 -6.07 68.59 1.98
C GLU A 930 -4.83 68.63 1.06
N ILE A 931 -4.08 67.53 0.96
CA ILE A 931 -2.92 67.39 0.07
C ILE A 931 -3.33 67.53 -1.39
N LEU A 932 -4.41 66.88 -1.81
CA LEU A 932 -4.96 66.96 -3.17
C LEU A 932 -5.55 68.34 -3.47
N SER A 933 -6.23 68.95 -2.52
CA SER A 933 -6.74 70.33 -2.63
C SER A 933 -5.61 71.33 -2.88
N ASN A 934 -4.48 71.20 -2.17
CA ASN A 934 -3.37 72.13 -2.36
C ASN A 934 -2.54 71.88 -3.63
N SER A 935 -2.54 70.65 -4.17
CA SER A 935 -1.67 70.27 -5.29
C SER A 935 -2.41 70.01 -6.61
N HIS A 936 -3.45 69.15 -6.61
CA HIS A 936 -4.18 68.69 -7.80
C HIS A 936 -5.70 68.59 -7.52
N PRO A 937 -6.43 69.71 -7.42
CA PRO A 937 -7.85 69.71 -7.04
C PRO A 937 -8.76 68.89 -7.98
N GLN A 938 -8.34 68.72 -9.23
CA GLN A 938 -9.10 68.01 -10.27
C GLN A 938 -9.19 66.50 -10.03
N VAL A 939 -8.28 65.92 -9.23
CA VAL A 939 -8.23 64.48 -8.94
C VAL A 939 -9.15 64.11 -7.77
N ILE A 940 -9.62 65.10 -6.98
CA ILE A 940 -10.46 64.89 -5.78
C ILE A 940 -11.72 64.06 -6.07
N PRO A 941 -12.50 64.30 -7.15
CA PRO A 941 -13.68 63.48 -7.45
C PRO A 941 -13.35 62.02 -7.70
N ILE A 942 -12.23 61.74 -8.38
CA ILE A 942 -11.78 60.38 -8.72
C ILE A 942 -11.23 59.69 -7.47
N TYR A 943 -10.42 60.39 -6.67
CA TYR A 943 -9.93 59.89 -5.38
C TYR A 943 -11.09 59.51 -4.44
N ALA A 944 -12.10 60.38 -4.31
CA ALA A 944 -13.23 60.12 -3.44
C ALA A 944 -14.05 58.90 -3.91
N LYS A 945 -14.28 58.76 -5.22
CA LYS A 945 -14.97 57.60 -5.81
C LYS A 945 -14.23 56.28 -5.56
N ASP A 946 -12.90 56.31 -5.56
CA ASP A 946 -12.08 55.12 -5.37
C ASP A 946 -11.87 54.74 -3.89
N MET A 947 -11.86 55.71 -2.97
CA MET A 947 -11.34 55.51 -1.60
C MET A 947 -12.35 55.76 -0.48
N PHE A 948 -13.55 56.28 -0.74
CA PHE A 948 -14.54 56.58 0.30
C PHE A 948 -15.64 55.53 0.39
N ASP A 949 -15.78 54.92 1.57
CA ASP A 949 -16.77 53.87 1.83
C ASP A 949 -17.89 54.32 2.78
N ASN A 950 -17.70 55.42 3.53
CA ASN A 950 -18.60 55.83 4.62
C ASN A 950 -19.26 57.20 4.40
N ASN A 951 -20.54 57.33 4.80
CA ASN A 951 -21.34 58.55 4.66
C ASN A 951 -20.71 59.80 5.32
N GLU A 952 -20.01 59.63 6.44
CA GLU A 952 -19.33 60.75 7.13
C GLU A 952 -18.17 61.33 6.29
N GLN A 953 -17.42 60.50 5.57
CA GLN A 953 -16.33 60.97 4.69
C GLN A 953 -16.89 61.82 3.55
N TRP A 954 -17.99 61.36 2.95
CA TRP A 954 -18.72 62.09 1.91
C TRP A 954 -19.27 63.42 2.43
N LYS A 955 -19.83 63.45 3.64
CA LYS A 955 -20.35 64.66 4.29
C LYS A 955 -19.25 65.68 4.54
N CYS A 956 -18.11 65.25 5.10
CA CYS A 956 -16.95 66.09 5.30
C CYS A 956 -16.41 66.67 3.99
N LEU A 957 -16.35 65.87 2.91
CA LEU A 957 -15.88 66.32 1.60
C LEU A 957 -16.82 67.32 0.93
N VAL A 958 -18.14 67.08 0.97
CA VAL A 958 -19.14 68.00 0.42
C VAL A 958 -19.09 69.35 1.16
N LEU A 959 -18.97 69.33 2.49
CA LEU A 959 -18.80 70.55 3.28
C LEU A 959 -17.47 71.26 2.95
N TYR A 960 -16.38 70.50 2.84
CA TYR A 960 -15.06 71.05 2.51
C TYR A 960 -15.03 71.73 1.14
N LEU A 961 -15.55 71.05 0.10
CA LEU A 961 -15.60 71.59 -1.26
C LEU A 961 -16.55 72.78 -1.40
N LYS A 962 -17.69 72.75 -0.68
CA LYS A 962 -18.62 73.89 -0.63
C LYS A 962 -17.97 75.13 0.00
N ASN A 963 -17.31 74.97 1.15
CA ASN A 963 -16.62 76.08 1.79
C ASN A 963 -15.52 76.65 0.87
N LYS A 964 -14.73 75.78 0.22
CA LYS A 964 -13.69 76.21 -0.73
C LYS A 964 -14.22 76.83 -2.02
N SER A 965 -15.39 76.44 -2.50
CA SER A 965 -16.05 77.10 -3.64
C SER A 965 -16.60 78.48 -3.26
N ASP A 966 -17.05 78.64 -2.02
CA ASP A 966 -17.64 79.88 -1.50
C ASP A 966 -16.56 80.92 -1.13
N ASP A 967 -15.33 80.48 -0.80
CA ASP A 967 -14.17 81.32 -0.45
C ASP A 967 -13.62 82.18 -1.61
N GLY A 968 -14.09 82.00 -2.85
CA GLY A 968 -13.88 82.96 -3.97
C GLY A 968 -12.46 83.11 -4.53
N GLY A 969 -11.55 82.14 -4.30
CA GLY A 969 -10.18 82.15 -4.83
C GLY A 969 -10.03 81.71 -6.29
N ASP A 970 -8.81 81.81 -6.85
CA ASP A 970 -8.48 81.49 -8.27
C ASP A 970 -8.85 80.05 -8.72
N GLN A 971 -9.04 79.12 -7.77
CA GLN A 971 -9.43 77.74 -8.03
C GLN A 971 -10.91 77.44 -7.70
N ALA A 972 -11.71 78.43 -7.30
CA ALA A 972 -13.10 78.25 -6.87
C ALA A 972 -13.98 77.57 -7.95
N GLU A 973 -13.71 77.84 -9.23
CA GLU A 973 -14.41 77.20 -10.34
C GLU A 973 -14.13 75.69 -10.42
N ILE A 974 -12.87 75.28 -10.16
CA ILE A 974 -12.45 73.87 -10.15
C ILE A 974 -13.13 73.12 -8.99
N TYR A 975 -13.16 73.72 -7.79
CA TYR A 975 -13.86 73.13 -6.64
C TYR A 975 -15.38 73.06 -6.86
N SER A 976 -15.96 74.06 -7.53
CA SER A 976 -17.40 74.05 -7.86
C SER A 976 -17.76 72.94 -8.85
N ASN A 977 -16.86 72.64 -9.80
CA ASN A 977 -17.04 71.56 -10.77
C ASN A 977 -16.83 70.19 -10.11
N ALA A 978 -15.81 70.05 -9.26
CA ALA A 978 -15.59 68.85 -8.44
C ALA A 978 -16.79 68.55 -7.52
N LEU A 979 -17.36 69.59 -6.89
CA LEU A 979 -18.56 69.46 -6.05
C LEU A 979 -19.77 68.98 -6.86
N LYS A 980 -20.01 69.53 -8.07
CA LYS A 980 -21.09 69.06 -8.96
C LYS A 980 -20.90 67.60 -9.37
N GLU A 981 -19.67 67.19 -9.67
CA GLU A 981 -19.36 65.82 -10.07
C GLU A 981 -19.61 64.83 -8.93
N ILE A 982 -19.16 65.16 -7.72
CA ILE A 982 -19.40 64.34 -6.52
C ILE A 982 -20.89 64.27 -6.21
N LEU A 983 -21.62 65.40 -6.23
CA LEU A 983 -23.06 65.40 -5.99
C LEU A 983 -23.84 64.60 -7.04
N SER A 984 -23.41 64.65 -8.31
CA SER A 984 -24.00 63.80 -9.35
C SER A 984 -23.69 62.32 -9.15
N HIS A 985 -22.51 61.97 -8.63
CA HIS A 985 -22.16 60.59 -8.32
C HIS A 985 -22.97 60.05 -7.13
N LEU A 986 -23.03 60.79 -6.02
CA LEU A 986 -23.80 60.43 -4.84
C LEU A 986 -25.30 60.30 -5.15
N ALA A 987 -25.83 61.17 -6.02
CA ALA A 987 -27.21 61.06 -6.49
C ALA A 987 -27.50 59.80 -7.31
N ASN A 988 -26.48 59.20 -7.95
CA ASN A 988 -26.66 57.97 -8.72
C ASN A 988 -26.44 56.70 -7.88
N CYS A 989 -25.71 56.78 -6.77
CA CYS A 989 -25.23 55.59 -6.05
C CYS A 989 -25.85 55.40 -4.65
N MET A 990 -26.50 56.41 -4.08
CA MET A 990 -27.03 56.37 -2.71
C MET A 990 -28.55 56.41 -2.67
N THR A 991 -29.14 56.05 -1.52
CA THR A 991 -30.58 56.26 -1.28
C THR A 991 -30.87 57.72 -0.94
N VAL A 992 -32.14 58.13 -1.12
CA VAL A 992 -32.58 59.52 -0.81
C VAL A 992 -32.31 59.88 0.65
N GLU A 993 -32.50 58.93 1.57
CA GLU A 993 -32.23 59.10 3.00
C GLU A 993 -30.74 59.37 3.26
N GLN A 994 -29.86 58.51 2.72
CA GLN A 994 -28.41 58.66 2.88
C GLN A 994 -27.88 59.96 2.25
N LEU A 995 -28.36 60.31 1.05
CA LEU A 995 -27.99 61.55 0.38
C LEU A 995 -28.45 62.77 1.19
N SER A 996 -29.64 62.70 1.81
CA SER A 996 -30.16 63.79 2.63
C SER A 996 -29.33 64.02 3.91
N ASP A 997 -28.75 62.98 4.49
CA ASP A 997 -27.90 63.06 5.70
C ASP A 997 -26.51 63.66 5.43
N ILE A 998 -26.03 63.53 4.18
CA ILE A 998 -24.73 64.02 3.70
C ILE A 998 -24.80 65.49 3.29
N LEU A 999 -25.95 65.95 2.77
CA LEU A 999 -26.11 67.30 2.25
C LEU A 999 -26.11 68.36 3.39
N PRO A 1000 -25.50 69.55 3.18
CA PRO A 1000 -25.47 70.60 4.21
C PRO A 1000 -26.88 71.15 4.52
N PRO A 1001 -27.21 71.44 5.79
CA PRO A 1001 -28.49 72.05 6.14
C PRO A 1001 -28.55 73.52 5.68
N GLY A 1002 -29.48 73.83 4.78
CA GLY A 1002 -29.76 75.19 4.30
C GLY A 1002 -29.46 75.38 2.81
N SER A 1003 -30.45 75.90 2.08
CA SER A 1003 -30.60 76.05 0.60
C SER A 1003 -31.12 74.79 -0.14
N SER A 1004 -32.38 74.43 0.11
CA SER A 1004 -33.02 73.25 -0.51
C SER A 1004 -33.22 73.36 -2.03
N SER A 1005 -33.22 74.56 -2.61
CA SER A 1005 -33.41 74.74 -4.06
C SER A 1005 -32.20 74.30 -4.89
N THR A 1006 -30.98 74.51 -4.37
CA THR A 1006 -29.73 74.23 -5.08
C THR A 1006 -29.48 72.73 -5.25
N TYR A 1007 -29.91 71.91 -4.28
CA TYR A 1007 -29.67 70.47 -4.28
C TYR A 1007 -30.89 69.63 -4.70
N GLN A 1008 -32.04 70.28 -4.92
CA GLN A 1008 -33.32 69.60 -5.24
C GLN A 1008 -33.23 68.73 -6.50
N ASN A 1009 -32.48 69.19 -7.51
CA ASN A 1009 -32.30 68.44 -8.76
C ASN A 1009 -31.54 67.11 -8.53
N TYR A 1010 -30.62 67.07 -7.58
CA TYR A 1010 -29.87 65.85 -7.24
C TYR A 1010 -30.72 64.87 -6.41
N LEU A 1011 -31.54 65.38 -5.48
CA LEU A 1011 -32.49 64.56 -4.72
C LEU A 1011 -33.56 63.96 -5.62
N LEU A 1012 -34.08 64.73 -6.59
CA LEU A 1012 -35.05 64.24 -7.57
C LEU A 1012 -34.42 63.17 -8.48
N ARG A 1013 -33.18 63.38 -8.92
CA ARG A 1013 -32.42 62.41 -9.73
C ARG A 1013 -32.19 61.10 -8.95
N CYS A 1014 -31.81 61.19 -7.68
CA CYS A 1014 -31.66 60.04 -6.79
C CYS A 1014 -32.98 59.27 -6.61
N GLN A 1015 -34.10 59.98 -6.43
CA GLN A 1015 -35.42 59.36 -6.33
C GLN A 1015 -35.82 58.63 -7.62
N GLN A 1016 -35.55 59.21 -8.79
CA GLN A 1016 -35.83 58.60 -10.09
C GLN A 1016 -34.99 57.34 -10.32
N ILE A 1017 -33.71 57.36 -9.95
CA ILE A 1017 -32.82 56.20 -10.06
C ILE A 1017 -33.25 55.11 -9.08
N GLY A 1018 -33.57 55.45 -7.83
CA GLY A 1018 -34.09 54.49 -6.85
C GLY A 1018 -35.41 53.84 -7.30
N GLN A 1019 -36.30 54.58 -7.96
CA GLN A 1019 -37.51 54.02 -8.57
C GLN A 1019 -37.19 53.08 -9.75
N ALA A 1020 -36.21 53.44 -10.59
CA ALA A 1020 -35.76 52.61 -11.69
C ALA A 1020 -35.11 51.31 -11.22
N ASP A 1021 -34.27 51.36 -10.17
CA ASP A 1021 -33.65 50.18 -9.56
C ASP A 1021 -34.65 49.29 -8.82
N HIS A 1022 -35.66 49.89 -8.19
CA HIS A 1022 -36.78 49.15 -7.61
C HIS A 1022 -37.55 48.41 -8.70
N LEU A 1023 -37.88 49.09 -9.82
CA LEU A 1023 -38.50 48.47 -10.99
C LEU A 1023 -37.63 47.37 -11.59
N ARG A 1024 -36.32 47.60 -11.74
CA ARG A 1024 -35.37 46.60 -12.25
C ARG A 1024 -35.33 45.36 -11.35
N SER A 1025 -35.27 45.57 -10.03
CA SER A 1025 -35.28 44.48 -9.05
C SER A 1025 -36.60 43.72 -9.07
N LEU A 1026 -37.73 44.42 -9.24
CA LEU A 1026 -39.05 43.82 -9.35
C LEU A 1026 -39.19 43.03 -10.65
N ILE A 1027 -38.64 43.51 -11.78
CA ILE A 1027 -38.55 42.78 -13.05
C ILE A 1027 -37.64 41.54 -12.92
N MET A 1028 -36.50 41.66 -12.24
CA MET A 1028 -35.60 40.51 -12.00
C MET A 1028 -36.25 39.47 -11.09
N ALA A 1029 -36.93 39.89 -10.02
CA ALA A 1029 -37.65 39.00 -9.12
C ALA A 1029 -38.85 38.31 -9.78
N THR A 1030 -39.65 39.07 -10.55
CA THR A 1030 -40.75 38.51 -11.34
C THR A 1030 -40.26 37.63 -12.49
N GLY A 1031 -39.13 37.94 -13.12
CA GLY A 1031 -38.44 37.12 -14.11
C GLY A 1031 -37.92 35.81 -13.53
N HIS A 1032 -37.32 35.84 -12.33
CA HIS A 1032 -36.96 34.62 -11.60
C HIS A 1032 -38.19 33.79 -11.20
N GLN A 1033 -39.30 34.43 -10.78
CA GLN A 1033 -40.59 33.75 -10.54
C GLN A 1033 -41.20 33.13 -11.81
N LEU A 1034 -41.06 33.78 -12.97
CA LEU A 1034 -41.50 33.27 -14.27
C LEU A 1034 -40.64 32.10 -14.75
N LEU A 1035 -39.32 32.19 -14.61
CA LEU A 1035 -38.38 31.10 -14.93
C LEU A 1035 -38.62 29.87 -14.04
N THR A 1036 -38.94 30.07 -12.76
CA THR A 1036 -39.27 28.95 -11.84
C THR A 1036 -40.66 28.35 -12.08
N THR A 1037 -41.61 29.10 -12.65
CA THR A 1037 -42.95 28.57 -13.00
C THR A 1037 -43.02 27.94 -14.39
N LEU A 1038 -42.07 28.23 -15.28
CA LEU A 1038 -42.06 27.72 -16.66
C LEU A 1038 -41.29 26.39 -16.87
N GLN A 1039 -40.66 25.80 -15.83
CA GLN A 1039 -39.86 24.55 -15.89
C GLN A 1039 -39.25 24.24 -17.27
N LEU A 1040 -38.28 25.09 -17.66
CA LEU A 1040 -37.21 24.72 -18.59
C LEU A 1040 -35.94 24.46 -17.79
#